data_AF-A0A9E0TQE9-F1
#
_entry.id   AF-A0A9E0TQE9-F1
#
_cell.length_a   1.000
_cell.length_b   1.000
_cell.length_c   1.000
_cell.angle_alpha   90.00
_cell.angle_beta   90.00
_cell.angle_gamma   90.00
#
_symmetry.space_group_name_H-M   'P 1'
#
loop_
_entity.id
_entity.type
_entity.pdbx_description
1 polymer ?
#
loop_
_entity_poly.entity_id
_entity_poly.type
_entity_poly.pdbx_seq_one_letter_code
_entity_poly.pdbx_strand_id
1 'polypeptide(L)'
;MRVTPINSAEAVFEPFFDEHLRELDQWNFETPGAVGPTRVPGWAFIIFNWARPAPDGLVLRMHRAYPALDCAAYNRLLVTLNVPDGHRITIRAETDVGLLERTSEPAGATRREEALDLAGAKQIRALTVEVRSPNPGAGSGWLLWFGLQHTDRLAAHLGQWKGYDERWDKYLQPPDFKPTYRPSYGIMIDADELDGVRRDFAASPVTAELRTVAERARGQNPEGMIGENLNFWSANVFRRERDIGKMLSLHGSFAAQAGLLWQDPELCRLAARFALSLVHCEHWEDIFFAHMRGSTWDQRGFVQSIGAWDCAVILDLCGEWFTPLGRELVLRRLATEAHGAMCHASWWWEYMYHTNQMAWISPARLYALLVLERTMPARFENYPKPEKSRVAPHTDLAWQNLAENISKALLPDGGYLEGATYFTWTARQAILGAQLYARGRGQDPRGFVSPALLRTGRLAEMLYSTDDGQEMILTGDAVMTVGEGVAFLAWLLPQSHWVTILRKQLKRAGAAPLLLSLRLAREVPAEGPAFSPFLEMPDTGMMCSVRRLGPELVKLFILGNKSGGDHQHEDKGSFTLECAGDSFAFDFGVVDYANPITDQLKWCQRHNMLAPWYDEVRPKPKNPIYADIKPQGRGDATAFSATMDLTAGWEGWFTKWHRTWDSPAPDTIVITDDWAVEKGRGAVFHWTTRLPMRIEGRRVIIEGRRATAELTIPDGVEAQLDQLPLQDPRRTAVEQDRRDIIQFGWKLAETQPRLTLRQAGQSGQLRVAVKLTLKSAA
;
A
#
# COMPACT_ATOMS: atom_id res chain seq x y z
N MET A 1 4.45 32.60 18.08
CA MET A 1 4.31 31.20 17.63
C MET A 1 5.01 30.30 18.64
N ARG A 2 4.44 29.14 18.98
CA ARG A 2 5.00 28.24 19.99
C ARG A 2 6.01 27.27 19.36
N VAL A 3 7.26 27.35 19.79
CA VAL A 3 8.29 26.33 19.51
C VAL A 3 8.09 25.19 20.50
N THR A 4 7.83 23.99 20.02
CA THR A 4 7.52 22.82 20.86
C THR A 4 8.68 21.82 20.81
N PRO A 5 9.45 21.66 21.89
CA PRO A 5 10.51 20.65 21.95
C PRO A 5 9.94 19.24 21.79
N ILE A 6 10.56 18.46 20.91
CA ILE A 6 10.22 17.05 20.67
C ILE A 6 11.24 16.12 21.33
N ASN A 7 12.48 16.58 21.49
CA ASN A 7 13.53 15.91 22.27
C ASN A 7 14.54 16.96 22.80
N SER A 8 15.70 16.52 23.29
CA SER A 8 16.72 17.42 23.87
C SER A 8 17.46 18.29 22.83
N ALA A 9 17.26 18.04 21.54
CA ALA A 9 17.97 18.70 20.45
C ALA A 9 17.08 19.36 19.39
N GLU A 10 15.80 18.99 19.33
CA GLU A 10 14.90 19.36 18.24
C GLU A 10 13.57 19.91 18.75
N ALA A 11 12.96 20.77 17.94
CA ALA A 11 11.62 21.29 18.15
C ALA A 11 10.86 21.47 16.84
N VAL A 12 9.53 21.45 16.93
CA VAL A 12 8.63 21.79 15.83
C VAL A 12 7.94 23.12 16.12
N PHE A 13 7.81 23.95 15.08
CA PHE A 13 6.94 25.13 15.14
C PHE A 13 5.81 25.03 14.12
N GLU A 14 6.00 24.44 12.93
CA GLU A 14 4.92 24.21 11.96
C GLU A 14 4.59 22.71 11.82
N PRO A 15 3.53 22.20 12.49
CA PRO A 15 3.12 20.80 12.40
C PRO A 15 2.03 20.59 11.33
N PHE A 16 2.37 20.58 10.04
CA PHE A 16 1.34 20.45 8.97
C PHE A 16 0.52 19.14 9.01
N PHE A 17 1.00 18.15 9.78
CA PHE A 17 0.34 16.89 10.06
C PHE A 17 -0.84 16.96 11.04
N ASP A 18 -0.92 17.98 11.90
CA ASP A 18 -1.98 18.12 12.91
C ASP A 18 -2.90 19.28 12.51
N GLU A 19 -4.17 18.97 12.25
CA GLU A 19 -5.15 19.95 11.79
C GLU A 19 -5.53 21.01 12.83
N HIS A 20 -5.35 20.71 14.11
CA HIS A 20 -5.68 21.62 15.21
C HIS A 20 -4.50 22.52 15.59
N LEU A 21 -3.27 22.12 15.25
CA LEU A 21 -2.06 22.87 15.56
C LEU A 21 -1.48 23.65 14.36
N ARG A 22 -1.76 23.23 13.12
CA ARG A 22 -1.22 23.91 11.93
C ARG A 22 -1.89 25.27 11.70
N GLU A 23 -1.08 26.28 11.36
CA GLU A 23 -1.54 27.65 11.12
C GLU A 23 -1.49 28.00 9.61
N LEU A 24 -2.13 27.18 8.76
CA LEU A 24 -2.05 27.29 7.29
C LEU A 24 -2.59 28.62 6.73
N ASP A 25 -3.54 29.22 7.43
CA ASP A 25 -4.14 30.51 7.12
C ASP A 25 -3.17 31.69 7.32
N GLN A 26 -2.12 31.49 8.12
CA GLN A 26 -1.07 32.49 8.38
C GLN A 26 0.03 32.50 7.31
N TRP A 27 -0.03 31.60 6.33
CA TRP A 27 0.91 31.49 5.22
C TRP A 27 0.31 32.06 3.93
N ASN A 28 1.07 32.90 3.24
CA ASN A 28 0.77 33.30 1.86
C ASN A 28 1.33 32.25 0.88
N PHE A 29 0.52 31.75 -0.06
CA PHE A 29 0.88 30.71 -1.03
C PHE A 29 0.92 31.19 -2.49
N GLU A 30 1.12 32.48 -2.72
CA GLU A 30 1.24 33.05 -4.07
C GLU A 30 2.37 32.40 -4.87
N THR A 31 1.98 31.61 -5.89
CA THR A 31 2.90 30.91 -6.80
C THR A 31 2.78 31.52 -8.20
N PRO A 32 3.37 32.71 -8.44
CA PRO A 32 3.17 33.46 -9.67
C PRO A 32 3.66 32.70 -10.91
N GLY A 33 2.89 32.74 -11.98
CA GLY A 33 3.20 32.09 -13.26
C GLY A 33 2.86 30.60 -13.32
N ALA A 34 2.63 29.92 -12.18
CA ALA A 34 2.14 28.55 -12.17
C ALA A 34 0.63 28.51 -12.45
N VAL A 35 0.17 27.43 -13.10
CA VAL A 35 -1.24 27.22 -13.44
C VAL A 35 -1.83 26.13 -12.55
N GLY A 36 -3.02 26.39 -12.02
CA GLY A 36 -3.78 25.45 -11.18
C GLY A 36 -3.12 25.05 -9.84
N PRO A 37 -2.39 25.94 -9.12
CA PRO A 37 -1.91 25.60 -7.79
C PRO A 37 -3.08 25.35 -6.83
N THR A 38 -3.09 24.21 -6.13
CA THR A 38 -4.11 23.87 -5.13
C THR A 38 -3.47 23.23 -3.89
N ARG A 39 -4.19 23.28 -2.76
CA ARG A 39 -3.77 22.68 -1.49
C ARG A 39 -4.91 21.85 -0.92
N VAL A 40 -4.62 20.62 -0.53
CA VAL A 40 -5.61 19.70 0.03
C VAL A 40 -5.04 19.05 1.29
N PRO A 41 -5.80 19.03 2.40
CA PRO A 41 -5.42 18.25 3.57
C PRO A 41 -5.26 16.76 3.22
N GLY A 42 -4.13 16.18 3.61
CA GLY A 42 -3.94 14.73 3.71
C GLY A 42 -4.03 14.28 5.16
N TRP A 43 -3.91 12.97 5.38
CA TRP A 43 -3.96 12.35 6.72
C TRP A 43 -2.84 12.80 7.67
N ALA A 44 -1.67 13.14 7.12
CA ALA A 44 -0.48 13.48 7.89
C ALA A 44 0.39 14.57 7.23
N PHE A 45 -0.15 15.29 6.25
CA PHE A 45 0.55 16.31 5.48
C PHE A 45 -0.44 17.18 4.70
N ILE A 46 0.06 18.27 4.09
CA ILE A 46 -0.69 19.02 3.08
C ILE A 46 -0.17 18.68 1.70
N ILE A 47 -1.07 18.23 0.82
CA ILE A 47 -0.77 18.00 -0.59
C ILE A 47 -0.88 19.33 -1.32
N PHE A 48 0.16 19.72 -2.05
CA PHE A 48 0.10 20.82 -3.02
C PHE A 48 0.19 20.26 -4.44
N ASN A 49 -0.71 20.69 -5.32
CA ASN A 49 -0.76 20.25 -6.72
C ASN A 49 -0.58 21.44 -7.66
N TRP A 50 -0.11 21.18 -8.88
CA TRP A 50 -0.06 22.14 -9.98
C TRP A 50 -0.43 21.47 -11.31
N ALA A 51 -0.99 22.23 -12.24
CA ALA A 51 -1.23 21.78 -13.62
C ALA A 51 -0.05 22.08 -14.54
N ARG A 52 0.63 23.21 -14.31
CA ARG A 52 1.82 23.64 -15.05
C ARG A 52 2.71 24.50 -14.16
N PRO A 53 4.03 24.28 -14.12
CA PRO A 53 4.95 25.19 -13.43
C PRO A 53 5.00 26.54 -14.14
N ALA A 54 5.51 27.56 -13.43
CA ALA A 54 5.92 28.82 -14.04
C ALA A 54 7.08 28.62 -15.04
N PRO A 55 7.38 29.60 -15.92
CA PRO A 55 8.47 29.49 -16.90
C PRO A 55 9.86 29.18 -16.29
N ASP A 56 10.08 29.58 -15.04
CA ASP A 56 11.31 29.33 -14.27
C ASP A 56 11.22 28.04 -13.41
N GLY A 57 10.18 27.23 -13.61
CA GLY A 57 9.93 25.98 -12.90
C GLY A 57 9.18 26.13 -11.58
N LEU A 58 8.80 27.33 -11.13
CA LEU A 58 8.14 27.49 -9.82
C LEU A 58 6.81 26.72 -9.75
N VAL A 59 6.64 25.88 -8.72
CA VAL A 59 5.39 25.12 -8.45
C VAL A 59 4.81 25.36 -7.06
N LEU A 60 5.62 25.90 -6.15
CA LEU A 60 5.19 26.33 -4.83
C LEU A 60 6.03 27.53 -4.41
N ARG A 61 5.40 28.57 -3.89
CA ARG A 61 6.03 29.57 -3.04
C ARG A 61 5.11 29.78 -1.84
N MET A 62 5.67 29.65 -0.64
CA MET A 62 4.98 29.98 0.60
C MET A 62 5.80 30.95 1.43
N HIS A 63 5.14 31.96 1.99
CA HIS A 63 5.77 33.00 2.79
C HIS A 63 4.97 33.26 4.08
N ARG A 64 5.69 33.44 5.19
CA ARG A 64 5.11 33.83 6.46
C ARG A 64 6.02 34.79 7.21
N ALA A 65 5.44 35.85 7.75
CA ALA A 65 6.08 36.74 8.72
C ALA A 65 5.74 36.29 10.15
N TYR A 66 6.72 36.43 11.04
CA TYR A 66 6.61 36.11 12.46
C TYR A 66 6.91 37.38 13.27
N PRO A 67 6.09 37.71 14.29
CA PRO A 67 6.43 38.80 15.21
C PRO A 67 7.80 38.61 15.87
N ALA A 68 8.06 37.38 16.33
CA ALA A 68 9.37 36.83 16.64
C ALA A 68 9.23 35.31 16.83
N LEU A 69 9.96 34.51 16.06
CA LEU A 69 10.12 33.07 16.29
C LEU A 69 11.47 32.84 16.95
N ASP A 70 11.48 32.50 18.25
CA ASP A 70 12.71 32.25 19.01
C ASP A 70 13.42 30.98 18.52
N CYS A 71 14.67 31.12 18.11
CA CYS A 71 15.54 30.01 17.73
C CYS A 71 16.86 29.97 18.51
N ALA A 72 17.00 30.75 19.60
CA ALA A 72 18.25 30.92 20.33
C ALA A 72 18.86 29.63 20.91
N ALA A 73 18.05 28.59 21.11
CA ALA A 73 18.48 27.29 21.60
C ALA A 73 18.93 26.31 20.51
N TYR A 74 18.90 26.73 19.23
CA TYR A 74 19.09 25.88 18.06
C TYR A 74 20.06 26.54 17.07
N ASN A 75 20.68 25.73 16.20
CA ASN A 75 21.63 26.23 15.20
C ASN A 75 21.20 25.91 13.75
N ARG A 76 20.08 25.22 13.55
CA ARG A 76 19.51 24.93 12.23
C ARG A 76 18.00 25.12 12.21
N LEU A 77 17.51 25.63 11.08
CA LEU A 77 16.12 25.53 10.66
C LEU A 77 15.97 24.29 9.76
N LEU A 78 14.95 23.48 10.02
CA LEU A 78 14.60 22.30 9.21
C LEU A 78 13.30 22.56 8.45
N VAL A 79 13.33 22.24 7.15
CA VAL A 79 12.19 22.33 6.24
C VAL A 79 11.99 20.96 5.60
N THR A 80 10.87 20.29 5.89
CA THR A 80 10.63 18.91 5.46
C THR A 80 9.45 18.83 4.47
N LEU A 81 9.76 18.40 3.25
CA LEU A 81 8.80 18.19 2.16
C LEU A 81 9.08 16.86 1.45
N ASN A 82 8.04 16.26 0.86
CA ASN A 82 8.18 15.23 -0.17
C ASN A 82 7.85 15.86 -1.53
N VAL A 83 8.80 15.81 -2.45
CA VAL A 83 8.65 16.33 -3.82
C VAL A 83 9.12 15.27 -4.82
N PRO A 84 8.62 15.28 -6.07
CA PRO A 84 9.09 14.33 -7.07
C PRO A 84 10.58 14.53 -7.36
N ASP A 85 11.21 13.50 -7.91
CA ASP A 85 12.65 13.50 -8.12
C ASP A 85 13.08 14.66 -9.06
N GLY A 86 14.28 15.19 -8.83
CA GLY A 86 14.83 16.31 -9.59
C GLY A 86 14.37 17.71 -9.16
N HIS A 87 13.34 17.82 -8.33
CA HIS A 87 12.86 19.13 -7.82
C HIS A 87 13.88 19.75 -6.86
N ARG A 88 13.93 21.08 -6.80
CA ARG A 88 14.79 21.83 -5.86
C ARG A 88 13.95 22.65 -4.89
N ILE A 89 14.41 22.73 -3.65
CA ILE A 89 13.78 23.47 -2.56
C ILE A 89 14.68 24.66 -2.21
N THR A 90 14.14 25.86 -2.17
CA THR A 90 14.85 27.08 -1.70
C THR A 90 14.24 27.55 -0.40
N ILE A 91 15.08 27.78 0.61
CA ILE A 91 14.69 28.26 1.93
C ILE A 91 15.33 29.63 2.13
N ARG A 92 14.53 30.63 2.47
CA ARG A 92 14.98 31.97 2.85
C ARG A 92 14.42 32.34 4.21
N ALA A 93 15.28 32.59 5.18
CA ALA A 93 14.90 33.03 6.52
C ALA A 93 15.42 34.46 6.76
N GLU A 94 14.52 35.39 7.03
CA GLU A 94 14.88 36.71 7.54
C GLU A 94 15.07 36.60 9.05
N THR A 95 16.25 36.96 9.56
CA THR A 95 16.61 36.78 10.97
C THR A 95 17.07 38.08 11.62
N ASP A 96 17.36 38.03 12.92
CA ASP A 96 18.01 39.13 13.65
C ASP A 96 19.47 39.38 13.24
N VAL A 97 20.11 38.46 12.52
CA VAL A 97 21.48 38.62 11.97
C VAL A 97 21.51 38.86 10.46
N GLY A 98 20.35 38.93 9.80
CA GLY A 98 20.21 39.19 8.36
C GLY A 98 19.43 38.11 7.61
N LEU A 99 19.44 38.19 6.28
CA LEU A 99 18.83 37.19 5.40
C LEU A 99 19.77 35.99 5.26
N LEU A 100 19.25 34.80 5.52
CA LEU A 100 19.92 33.52 5.30
C LEU A 100 19.19 32.76 4.20
N GLU A 101 19.92 32.18 3.26
CA GLU A 101 19.36 31.48 2.11
C GLU A 101 20.13 30.21 1.79
N ARG A 102 19.40 29.16 1.40
CA ARG A 102 19.97 27.94 0.82
C ARG A 102 19.02 27.35 -0.22
N THR A 103 19.61 26.88 -1.31
CA THR A 103 18.93 26.04 -2.31
C THR A 103 19.46 24.61 -2.18
N SER A 104 18.54 23.64 -2.16
CA SER A 104 18.88 22.22 -2.06
C SER A 104 19.51 21.69 -3.34
N GLU A 105 20.18 20.54 -3.21
CA GLU A 105 20.41 19.66 -4.36
C GLU A 105 19.08 19.15 -4.93
N PRO A 106 19.05 18.61 -6.17
CA PRO A 106 17.85 17.98 -6.69
C PRO A 106 17.38 16.86 -5.76
N ALA A 107 16.06 16.74 -5.58
CA ALA A 107 15.45 15.67 -4.81
C ALA A 107 15.79 14.31 -5.42
N GLY A 108 16.08 13.34 -4.56
CA GLY A 108 16.39 11.96 -4.93
C GLY A 108 15.23 11.00 -4.62
N ALA A 109 15.52 9.70 -4.71
CA ALA A 109 14.55 8.63 -4.45
C ALA A 109 14.10 8.55 -2.98
N THR A 110 14.92 9.06 -2.05
CA THR A 110 14.60 9.15 -0.63
C THR A 110 14.36 10.59 -0.21
N ARG A 111 13.53 10.77 0.81
CA ARG A 111 13.29 12.08 1.43
C ARG A 111 14.58 12.61 2.06
N ARG A 112 14.75 13.93 2.03
CA ARG A 112 15.78 14.65 2.79
C ARG A 112 15.15 15.67 3.73
N GLU A 113 15.85 15.95 4.81
CA GLU A 113 15.49 17.05 5.72
C GLU A 113 16.32 18.27 5.36
N GLU A 114 15.72 19.24 4.66
CA GLU A 114 16.48 20.38 4.16
C GLU A 114 16.78 21.33 5.32
N ALA A 115 18.07 21.45 5.65
CA ALA A 115 18.56 22.27 6.75
C ALA A 115 19.13 23.60 6.26
N LEU A 116 18.83 24.69 6.97
CA LEU A 116 19.45 26.01 6.84
C LEU A 116 20.21 26.32 8.14
N ASP A 117 21.51 26.61 8.05
CA ASP A 117 22.30 27.08 9.19
C ASP A 117 21.81 28.46 9.63
N LEU A 118 21.56 28.62 10.92
CA LEU A 118 21.06 29.87 11.50
C LEU A 118 22.17 30.89 11.79
N ALA A 119 23.45 30.53 11.64
CA ALA A 119 24.60 31.42 11.80
C ALA A 119 24.60 32.23 13.13
N GLY A 120 24.07 31.61 14.20
CA GLY A 120 23.95 32.25 15.52
C GLY A 120 22.74 33.19 15.69
N ALA A 121 21.82 33.24 14.72
CA ALA A 121 20.53 33.92 14.85
C ALA A 121 19.78 33.45 16.10
N LYS A 122 19.09 34.37 16.76
CA LYS A 122 18.22 34.07 17.90
C LYS A 122 16.76 34.22 17.56
N GLN A 123 16.44 34.89 16.45
CA GLN A 123 15.07 35.10 16.02
C GLN A 123 14.93 34.96 14.51
N ILE A 124 13.90 34.24 14.07
CA ILE A 124 13.41 34.26 12.70
C ILE A 124 12.21 35.23 12.65
N ARG A 125 12.26 36.18 11.72
CA ARG A 125 11.26 37.23 11.49
C ARG A 125 10.38 36.92 10.29
N ALA A 126 10.89 36.21 9.29
CA ALA A 126 10.09 35.71 8.18
C ALA A 126 10.72 34.46 7.56
N LEU A 127 9.91 33.64 6.91
CA LEU A 127 10.33 32.44 6.20
C LEU A 127 9.65 32.39 4.82
N THR A 128 10.44 32.18 3.78
CA THR A 128 9.97 31.85 2.43
C THR A 128 10.51 30.48 2.02
N VAL A 129 9.62 29.60 1.56
CA VAL A 129 9.97 28.28 1.00
C VAL A 129 9.46 28.21 -0.43
N GLU A 130 10.33 27.84 -1.37
CA GLU A 130 10.00 27.67 -2.78
C GLU A 130 10.35 26.27 -3.26
N VAL A 131 9.53 25.72 -4.16
CA VAL A 131 9.82 24.46 -4.88
C VAL A 131 9.82 24.73 -6.38
N ARG A 132 10.86 24.24 -7.04
CA ARG A 132 11.02 24.34 -8.50
C ARG A 132 11.06 22.97 -9.15
N SER A 133 10.22 22.77 -10.15
CA SER A 133 10.15 21.57 -10.97
C SER A 133 11.07 21.66 -12.18
N PRO A 134 11.81 20.58 -12.52
CA PRO A 134 12.52 20.50 -13.78
C PRO A 134 11.60 20.15 -14.96
N ASN A 135 10.33 19.79 -14.71
CA ASN A 135 9.40 19.25 -15.70
C ASN A 135 8.24 20.22 -15.96
N PRO A 136 7.82 20.44 -17.21
CA PRO A 136 6.75 21.39 -17.56
C PRO A 136 5.33 20.86 -17.27
N GLY A 137 5.19 19.64 -16.75
CA GLY A 137 3.91 18.96 -16.58
C GLY A 137 3.25 19.20 -15.21
N ALA A 138 2.04 18.66 -15.09
CA ALA A 138 1.31 18.61 -13.82
C ALA A 138 2.01 17.71 -12.80
N GLY A 139 1.80 17.97 -11.52
CA GLY A 139 2.37 17.16 -10.45
C GLY A 139 1.84 17.53 -9.06
N SER A 140 2.38 16.85 -8.06
CA SER A 140 2.04 17.02 -6.65
C SER A 140 3.28 16.88 -5.75
N GLY A 141 3.21 17.47 -4.56
CA GLY A 141 4.16 17.27 -3.46
C GLY A 141 3.47 17.43 -2.11
N TRP A 142 4.17 17.11 -1.02
CA TRP A 142 3.62 17.10 0.34
C TRP A 142 4.43 17.98 1.30
N LEU A 143 3.75 18.82 2.06
CA LEU A 143 4.29 19.61 3.17
C LEU A 143 4.10 18.84 4.48
N LEU A 144 5.20 18.58 5.19
CA LEU A 144 5.20 17.70 6.37
C LEU A 144 5.29 18.49 7.69
N TRP A 145 6.42 19.16 7.94
CA TRP A 145 6.63 19.97 9.14
C TRP A 145 7.86 20.86 8.99
N PHE A 146 7.90 21.97 9.73
CA PHE A 146 9.10 22.80 9.92
C PHE A 146 9.50 22.86 11.39
N GLY A 147 10.81 22.87 11.63
CA GLY A 147 11.34 22.80 12.99
C GLY A 147 12.74 23.37 13.14
N LEU A 148 13.29 23.22 14.33
CA LEU A 148 14.60 23.72 14.73
C LEU A 148 15.44 22.55 15.27
N GLN A 149 16.75 22.61 15.07
CA GLN A 149 17.68 21.57 15.52
C GLN A 149 18.98 22.17 16.09
N HIS A 150 19.50 21.58 17.14
CA HIS A 150 20.84 21.83 17.67
C HIS A 150 21.73 20.62 17.36
N THR A 151 22.70 20.81 16.48
CA THR A 151 23.52 19.71 15.92
C THR A 151 24.28 18.91 17.00
N ASP A 152 24.95 19.57 17.96
CA ASP A 152 25.74 18.84 18.98
C ASP A 152 24.86 18.09 20.00
N ARG A 153 23.76 18.71 20.43
CA ARG A 153 22.78 18.06 21.33
C ARG A 153 22.16 16.84 20.66
N LEU A 154 21.95 16.88 19.34
CA LEU A 154 21.40 15.75 18.61
C LEU A 154 22.35 14.56 18.65
N ALA A 155 23.65 14.78 18.47
CA ALA A 155 24.65 13.72 18.56
C ALA A 155 24.65 13.04 19.95
N ALA A 156 24.55 13.84 21.02
CA ALA A 156 24.45 13.33 22.40
C ALA A 156 23.13 12.58 22.63
N HIS A 157 22.01 13.13 22.15
CA HIS A 157 20.69 12.52 22.26
C HIS A 157 20.62 11.14 21.59
N LEU A 158 21.09 11.04 20.34
CA LEU A 158 21.13 9.78 19.59
C LEU A 158 22.12 8.76 20.17
N GLY A 159 23.05 9.19 21.03
CA GLY A 159 23.97 8.31 21.73
C GLY A 159 23.30 7.41 22.78
N GLN A 160 22.08 7.73 23.22
CA GLN A 160 21.37 7.02 24.29
C GLN A 160 21.03 5.57 23.94
N TRP A 161 20.92 5.23 22.65
CA TRP A 161 20.55 3.89 22.18
C TRP A 161 21.74 3.06 21.69
N LYS A 162 22.97 3.47 22.01
CA LYS A 162 24.19 2.72 21.68
C LYS A 162 24.59 1.76 22.79
N GLY A 163 25.41 0.77 22.46
CA GLY A 163 26.03 -0.14 23.43
C GLY A 163 25.43 -1.54 23.52
N TYR A 164 24.50 -1.87 22.62
CA TYR A 164 23.97 -3.22 22.47
C TYR A 164 24.84 -4.05 21.52
N ASP A 165 24.96 -5.34 21.81
CA ASP A 165 25.67 -6.31 20.98
C ASP A 165 24.98 -7.68 20.96
N GLU A 166 25.46 -8.57 20.10
CA GLU A 166 24.84 -9.86 19.81
C GLU A 166 24.80 -10.87 20.97
N ARG A 167 25.53 -10.59 22.07
CA ARG A 167 25.59 -11.50 23.22
C ARG A 167 24.28 -11.49 23.97
N TRP A 168 23.69 -10.30 24.16
CA TRP A 168 22.48 -10.09 24.97
C TRP A 168 22.55 -10.85 26.31
N ASP A 169 23.64 -10.65 27.04
CA ASP A 169 23.92 -11.35 28.30
C ASP A 169 22.71 -11.27 29.25
N LYS A 170 22.34 -12.43 29.82
CA LYS A 170 21.15 -12.66 30.67
C LYS A 170 19.81 -12.70 29.96
N TYR A 171 19.68 -12.27 28.70
CA TYR A 171 18.41 -12.24 27.97
C TYR A 171 18.26 -13.37 26.96
N LEU A 172 19.35 -13.83 26.33
CA LEU A 172 19.35 -14.97 25.42
C LEU A 172 20.09 -16.18 26.01
N GLN A 173 19.72 -17.37 25.53
CA GLN A 173 20.54 -18.57 25.67
C GLN A 173 21.93 -18.34 25.05
N PRO A 174 22.97 -19.12 25.37
CA PRO A 174 24.27 -18.99 24.71
C PRO A 174 24.21 -19.48 23.24
N PRO A 175 25.16 -19.08 22.36
CA PRO A 175 25.15 -19.48 20.94
C PRO A 175 25.20 -21.00 20.68
N ASP A 176 25.74 -21.78 21.62
CA ASP A 176 25.86 -23.25 21.55
C ASP A 176 24.60 -23.99 22.05
N PHE A 177 23.58 -23.26 22.49
CA PHE A 177 22.28 -23.82 22.84
C PHE A 177 21.66 -24.59 21.67
N LYS A 178 21.10 -25.77 21.96
CA LYS A 178 20.46 -26.64 20.97
C LYS A 178 18.95 -26.58 21.17
N PRO A 179 18.20 -25.81 20.35
CA PRO A 179 16.75 -25.77 20.43
C PRO A 179 16.14 -27.10 19.96
N THR A 180 14.92 -27.39 20.38
CA THR A 180 14.19 -28.58 19.90
C THR A 180 13.64 -28.42 18.48
N TYR A 181 13.64 -27.19 17.95
CA TYR A 181 12.99 -26.80 16.71
C TYR A 181 11.49 -27.14 16.68
N ARG A 182 10.82 -27.05 17.83
CA ARG A 182 9.37 -27.11 17.97
C ARG A 182 8.83 -25.72 18.32
N PRO A 183 7.63 -25.35 17.82
CA PRO A 183 6.96 -24.15 18.29
C PRO A 183 6.80 -24.17 19.82
N SER A 184 7.14 -23.06 20.47
CA SER A 184 7.07 -22.88 21.92
C SER A 184 5.64 -22.78 22.44
N TYR A 185 4.70 -22.17 21.69
CA TYR A 185 3.28 -22.12 22.09
C TYR A 185 2.34 -22.84 21.11
N GLY A 186 2.76 -23.08 19.86
CA GLY A 186 1.98 -23.80 18.87
C GLY A 186 0.76 -23.03 18.33
N ILE A 187 0.77 -21.69 18.44
CA ILE A 187 -0.39 -20.86 18.11
C ILE A 187 -0.53 -20.71 16.58
N MET A 188 0.53 -20.30 15.88
CA MET A 188 0.53 -20.19 14.41
C MET A 188 0.50 -21.56 13.73
N ILE A 189 1.33 -22.47 14.21
CA ILE A 189 1.47 -23.83 13.70
C ILE A 189 1.91 -24.73 14.84
N ASP A 190 1.34 -25.93 14.95
CA ASP A 190 1.78 -26.93 15.93
C ASP A 190 2.94 -27.79 15.38
N ALA A 191 3.47 -28.69 16.21
CA ALA A 191 4.62 -29.51 15.84
C ALA A 191 4.31 -30.50 14.70
N ASP A 192 3.12 -31.09 14.68
CA ASP A 192 2.74 -32.10 13.69
C ASP A 192 2.46 -31.45 12.32
N GLU A 193 1.80 -30.30 12.36
CA GLU A 193 1.59 -29.45 11.18
C GLU A 193 2.92 -28.97 10.59
N LEU A 194 3.86 -28.54 11.44
CA LEU A 194 5.19 -28.11 11.01
C LEU A 194 5.98 -29.25 10.35
N ASP A 195 5.94 -30.45 10.92
CA ASP A 195 6.59 -31.62 10.32
C ASP A 195 5.98 -31.97 8.95
N GLY A 196 4.67 -31.79 8.80
CA GLY A 196 4.01 -31.88 7.49
C GLY A 196 4.48 -30.82 6.50
N VAL A 197 4.62 -29.56 6.92
CA VAL A 197 5.14 -28.47 6.07
C VAL A 197 6.60 -28.73 5.68
N ARG A 198 7.44 -29.20 6.61
CA ARG A 198 8.85 -29.53 6.33
C ARG A 198 8.94 -30.60 5.24
N ARG A 199 8.20 -31.69 5.40
CA ARG A 199 8.19 -32.80 4.44
C ARG A 199 7.79 -32.35 3.03
N ASP A 200 6.77 -31.50 2.92
CA ASP A 200 6.17 -31.17 1.63
C ASP A 200 6.85 -29.95 0.95
N PHE A 201 7.44 -29.02 1.72
CA PHE A 201 7.90 -27.74 1.20
C PHE A 201 9.37 -27.39 1.47
N ALA A 202 10.06 -27.95 2.46
CA ALA A 202 11.40 -27.46 2.85
C ALA A 202 12.43 -27.50 1.70
N ALA A 203 12.31 -28.48 0.79
CA ALA A 203 13.13 -28.64 -0.41
C ALA A 203 12.45 -28.13 -1.69
N SER A 204 11.22 -27.61 -1.60
CA SER A 204 10.43 -27.18 -2.76
C SER A 204 10.85 -25.80 -3.25
N PRO A 205 10.92 -25.56 -4.57
CA PRO A 205 11.25 -24.24 -5.13
C PRO A 205 10.23 -23.16 -4.76
N VAL A 206 9.00 -23.54 -4.35
CA VAL A 206 8.00 -22.55 -3.91
C VAL A 206 8.42 -21.79 -2.64
N THR A 207 9.43 -22.28 -1.90
CA THR A 207 9.97 -21.60 -0.71
C THR A 207 11.13 -20.65 -1.01
N ALA A 208 11.43 -20.39 -2.29
CA ALA A 208 12.52 -19.52 -2.70
C ALA A 208 12.46 -18.12 -2.07
N GLU A 209 11.26 -17.57 -1.86
CA GLU A 209 11.13 -16.27 -1.21
C GLU A 209 11.49 -16.31 0.26
N LEU A 210 10.95 -17.28 1.02
CA LEU A 210 11.30 -17.43 2.43
C LEU A 210 12.82 -17.55 2.61
N ARG A 211 13.51 -18.19 1.65
CA ARG A 211 14.97 -18.29 1.65
C ARG A 211 15.61 -16.94 1.39
N THR A 212 15.12 -16.19 0.42
CA THR A 212 15.61 -14.85 0.08
C THR A 212 15.49 -13.88 1.27
N VAL A 213 14.32 -13.83 1.93
CA VAL A 213 14.13 -12.94 3.08
C VAL A 213 14.93 -13.40 4.32
N ALA A 214 15.16 -14.71 4.49
CA ALA A 214 16.01 -15.23 5.55
C ALA A 214 17.48 -14.85 5.36
N GLU A 215 18.02 -15.00 4.15
CA GLU A 215 19.40 -14.57 3.85
C GLU A 215 19.57 -13.06 3.99
N ARG A 216 18.55 -12.28 3.63
CA ARG A 216 18.56 -10.84 3.89
C ARG A 216 18.61 -10.54 5.39
N ALA A 217 17.84 -11.25 6.21
CA ALA A 217 17.87 -11.09 7.66
C ALA A 217 19.27 -11.38 8.22
N ARG A 218 19.97 -12.44 7.75
CA ARG A 218 21.36 -12.73 8.16
C ARG A 218 22.33 -11.59 7.90
N GLY A 219 22.13 -10.84 6.82
CA GLY A 219 22.95 -9.68 6.48
C GLY A 219 22.71 -8.45 7.36
N GLN A 220 21.76 -8.48 8.28
CA GLN A 220 21.43 -7.35 9.17
C GLN A 220 22.08 -7.49 10.55
N ASN A 221 22.35 -6.36 11.17
CA ASN A 221 22.73 -6.25 12.59
C ASN A 221 21.61 -5.50 13.34
N PRO A 222 20.68 -6.21 14.03
CA PRO A 222 19.53 -5.57 14.65
C PRO A 222 19.92 -4.63 15.80
N GLU A 223 20.99 -4.91 16.53
CA GLU A 223 21.43 -4.09 17.65
C GLU A 223 21.87 -2.69 17.20
N GLY A 224 22.45 -2.58 16.01
CA GLY A 224 22.84 -1.31 15.40
C GLY A 224 21.66 -0.45 14.90
N MET A 225 20.44 -0.99 14.91
CA MET A 225 19.24 -0.31 14.41
C MET A 225 18.35 0.23 15.54
N ILE A 226 18.69 -0.04 16.81
CA ILE A 226 17.96 0.45 17.99
C ILE A 226 18.00 1.97 18.02
N GLY A 227 16.87 2.60 18.32
CA GLY A 227 16.75 4.05 18.39
C GLY A 227 15.54 4.54 19.17
N GLU A 228 15.30 5.84 19.09
CA GLU A 228 14.16 6.53 19.71
C GLU A 228 12.83 5.91 19.27
N ASN A 229 12.71 5.64 17.97
CA ASN A 229 11.50 5.13 17.34
C ASN A 229 11.72 3.74 16.75
N LEU A 230 10.66 2.93 16.73
CA LEU A 230 10.66 1.67 16.01
C LEU A 230 10.61 1.96 14.51
N ASN A 231 11.73 1.75 13.83
CA ASN A 231 11.82 1.92 12.39
C ASN A 231 11.24 0.69 11.67
N PHE A 232 10.02 0.85 11.16
CA PHE A 232 9.35 -0.13 10.31
C PHE A 232 9.34 0.32 8.85
N TRP A 233 9.16 -0.62 7.92
CA TRP A 233 9.01 -0.47 6.45
C TRP A 233 10.00 0.47 5.74
N SER A 234 10.42 0.18 4.51
CA SER A 234 11.21 1.17 3.76
C SER A 234 10.42 2.42 3.31
N ALA A 235 9.18 2.63 3.80
CA ALA A 235 8.32 3.73 3.40
C ALA A 235 8.89 5.08 3.84
N ASN A 236 9.22 5.92 2.86
CA ASN A 236 9.86 7.22 3.08
C ASN A 236 8.86 8.35 3.42
N VAL A 237 7.57 8.04 3.62
CA VAL A 237 6.54 9.05 3.90
C VAL A 237 6.86 9.81 5.19
N PHE A 238 7.21 9.09 6.25
CA PHE A 238 7.32 9.59 7.63
C PHE A 238 8.75 9.62 8.16
N ARG A 239 9.58 8.70 7.70
CA ARG A 239 10.91 8.40 8.24
C ARG A 239 11.92 9.54 8.14
N ARG A 240 12.56 9.92 9.26
CA ARG A 240 13.65 10.91 9.29
C ARG A 240 14.82 10.44 8.42
N GLU A 241 15.60 11.36 7.87
CA GLU A 241 16.72 10.99 6.98
C GLU A 241 17.72 10.07 7.69
N ARG A 242 17.96 10.34 8.98
CA ARG A 242 18.83 9.53 9.87
C ARG A 242 18.34 8.12 10.20
N ASP A 243 17.10 7.80 9.86
CA ASP A 243 16.45 6.52 10.16
C ASP A 243 16.37 5.62 8.92
N ILE A 244 16.78 6.13 7.75
CA ILE A 244 16.90 5.34 6.52
C ILE A 244 17.89 4.18 6.74
N GLY A 245 17.50 2.99 6.30
CA GLY A 245 18.30 1.77 6.41
C GLY A 245 18.23 1.05 7.77
N LYS A 246 17.47 1.55 8.75
CA LYS A 246 17.36 0.95 10.08
C LYS A 246 16.09 0.13 10.30
N MET A 247 15.59 -0.55 9.28
CA MET A 247 14.35 -1.32 9.38
C MET A 247 14.52 -2.52 10.33
N LEU A 248 13.88 -2.48 11.50
CA LEU A 248 13.93 -3.55 12.50
C LEU A 248 12.85 -4.61 12.31
N SER A 249 11.69 -4.21 11.80
CA SER A 249 10.53 -5.10 11.63
C SER A 249 10.70 -6.10 10.50
N LEU A 250 9.86 -7.15 10.48
CA LEU A 250 9.74 -8.23 9.47
C LEU A 250 10.92 -9.20 9.43
N HIS A 251 12.15 -8.72 9.55
CA HIS A 251 13.35 -9.59 9.47
C HIS A 251 13.34 -10.68 10.54
N GLY A 252 12.99 -10.34 11.78
CA GLY A 252 12.97 -11.29 12.89
C GLY A 252 11.92 -12.40 12.71
N SER A 253 10.71 -12.05 12.26
CA SER A 253 9.64 -13.03 12.03
C SER A 253 9.93 -13.93 10.82
N PHE A 254 10.54 -13.40 9.76
CA PHE A 254 11.04 -14.22 8.66
C PHE A 254 12.14 -15.18 9.09
N ALA A 255 13.11 -14.69 9.88
CA ALA A 255 14.18 -15.52 10.43
C ALA A 255 13.63 -16.64 11.34
N ALA A 256 12.62 -16.35 12.17
CA ALA A 256 11.97 -17.36 13.00
C ALA A 256 11.32 -18.47 12.16
N GLN A 257 10.54 -18.09 11.15
CA GLN A 257 9.85 -19.05 10.29
C GLN A 257 10.80 -19.90 9.46
N ALA A 258 11.82 -19.27 8.85
CA ALA A 258 12.86 -19.97 8.12
C ALA A 258 13.71 -20.89 9.02
N GLY A 259 14.06 -20.40 10.22
CA GLY A 259 14.80 -21.16 11.22
C GLY A 259 14.07 -22.41 11.67
N LEU A 260 12.75 -22.33 11.86
CA LEU A 260 11.94 -23.51 12.17
C LEU A 260 11.77 -24.43 10.94
N LEU A 261 11.54 -23.89 9.74
CA LEU A 261 11.39 -24.71 8.53
C LEU A 261 12.64 -25.56 8.25
N TRP A 262 13.82 -24.95 8.29
CA TRP A 262 15.09 -25.60 7.94
C TRP A 262 15.91 -26.07 9.13
N GLN A 263 15.37 -25.93 10.35
CA GLN A 263 16.06 -26.30 11.60
C GLN A 263 17.41 -25.59 11.74
N ASP A 264 17.42 -24.29 11.46
CA ASP A 264 18.61 -23.45 11.49
C ASP A 264 18.72 -22.69 12.83
N PRO A 265 19.71 -23.02 13.68
CA PRO A 265 19.85 -22.41 15.00
C PRO A 265 20.28 -20.94 14.92
N GLU A 266 21.05 -20.56 13.91
CA GLU A 266 21.53 -19.18 13.76
C GLU A 266 20.38 -18.24 13.40
N LEU A 267 19.49 -18.66 12.48
CA LEU A 267 18.28 -17.91 12.16
C LEU A 267 17.33 -17.80 13.36
N CYS A 268 17.16 -18.89 14.11
CA CYS A 268 16.32 -18.86 15.32
C CYS A 268 16.88 -17.91 16.38
N ARG A 269 18.20 -17.91 16.60
CA ARG A 269 18.88 -16.98 17.51
C ARG A 269 18.79 -15.55 17.01
N LEU A 270 19.00 -15.33 15.72
CA LEU A 270 18.90 -14.02 15.09
C LEU A 270 17.50 -13.43 15.24
N ALA A 271 16.45 -14.25 15.08
CA ALA A 271 15.08 -13.84 15.35
C ALA A 271 14.92 -13.33 16.80
N ALA A 272 15.47 -14.04 17.79
CA ALA A 272 15.43 -13.60 19.18
C ALA A 272 16.19 -12.27 19.41
N ARG A 273 17.32 -12.05 18.72
CA ARG A 273 18.06 -10.77 18.73
C ARG A 273 17.23 -9.61 18.16
N PHE A 274 16.49 -9.85 17.07
CA PHE A 274 15.54 -8.86 16.53
C PHE A 274 14.47 -8.50 17.56
N ALA A 275 13.83 -9.47 18.20
CA ALA A 275 12.84 -9.21 19.25
C ALA A 275 13.41 -8.39 20.42
N LEU A 276 14.64 -8.69 20.86
CA LEU A 276 15.31 -7.88 21.89
C LEU A 276 15.62 -6.46 21.42
N SER A 277 16.02 -6.28 20.16
CA SER A 277 16.29 -4.95 19.62
C SER A 277 15.01 -4.11 19.50
N LEU A 278 13.89 -4.74 19.10
CA LEU A 278 12.57 -4.10 19.05
C LEU A 278 12.10 -3.58 20.42
N VAL A 279 12.25 -4.39 21.47
CA VAL A 279 11.78 -4.01 22.83
C VAL A 279 12.67 -2.96 23.51
N HIS A 280 13.87 -2.70 22.99
CA HIS A 280 14.78 -1.66 23.47
C HIS A 280 14.66 -0.33 22.69
N CYS A 281 13.81 -0.26 21.66
CA CYS A 281 13.39 1.04 21.12
C CYS A 281 12.49 1.75 22.13
N GLU A 282 12.64 3.07 22.28
CA GLU A 282 11.88 3.84 23.29
C GLU A 282 10.38 3.86 22.96
N HIS A 283 10.05 4.25 21.73
CA HIS A 283 8.70 4.35 21.19
C HIS A 283 8.42 3.23 20.18
N TRP A 284 7.18 2.72 20.18
CA TRP A 284 6.69 1.71 19.22
C TRP A 284 5.89 2.34 18.07
N GLU A 285 6.09 3.63 17.88
CA GLU A 285 5.75 4.46 16.74
C GLU A 285 7.01 4.67 15.89
N ASP A 286 6.86 4.89 14.58
CA ASP A 286 8.00 5.12 13.67
C ASP A 286 8.29 6.61 13.42
N ILE A 287 7.53 7.49 14.10
CA ILE A 287 7.58 8.93 13.89
C ILE A 287 7.31 9.71 15.19
N PHE A 288 8.07 10.80 15.37
CA PHE A 288 7.93 11.61 16.58
C PHE A 288 6.60 12.36 16.70
N PHE A 289 5.87 12.56 15.59
CA PHE A 289 4.62 13.32 15.61
C PHE A 289 3.56 12.63 16.49
N ALA A 290 3.63 11.29 16.57
CA ALA A 290 2.72 10.46 17.35
C ALA A 290 2.90 10.62 18.88
N HIS A 291 4.05 11.15 19.32
CA HIS A 291 4.33 11.42 20.73
C HIS A 291 4.73 12.89 20.97
N MET A 292 4.49 13.77 20.00
CA MET A 292 4.73 15.20 20.15
C MET A 292 3.77 15.78 21.20
N ARG A 293 4.33 16.49 22.18
CA ARG A 293 3.54 17.08 23.28
C ARG A 293 2.48 18.05 22.75
N GLY A 294 1.22 17.80 23.08
CA GLY A 294 0.09 18.63 22.70
C GLY A 294 -0.53 18.33 21.34
N SER A 295 0.08 17.42 20.56
CA SER A 295 -0.51 16.85 19.34
C SER A 295 -1.56 15.80 19.72
N THR A 296 -2.66 15.74 18.97
CA THR A 296 -3.64 14.63 19.07
C THR A 296 -3.48 13.62 17.95
N TRP A 297 -2.49 13.81 17.08
CA TRP A 297 -2.22 12.92 15.97
C TRP A 297 -1.56 11.61 16.45
N ASP A 298 -2.05 10.46 15.97
CA ASP A 298 -1.50 9.12 16.28
C ASP A 298 -1.30 8.26 15.01
N GLN A 299 -0.90 6.99 15.12
CA GLN A 299 -0.74 6.09 13.96
C GLN A 299 -1.73 4.92 13.94
N ARG A 300 -2.83 5.05 14.68
CA ARG A 300 -3.99 4.14 14.63
C ARG A 300 -3.60 2.70 15.01
N GLY A 301 -2.52 2.57 15.80
CA GLY A 301 -1.95 1.31 16.25
C GLY A 301 -1.15 0.53 15.20
N PHE A 302 -0.88 1.10 14.02
CA PHE A 302 -0.29 0.37 12.90
C PHE A 302 1.12 -0.14 13.20
N VAL A 303 2.03 0.73 13.64
CA VAL A 303 3.43 0.33 13.90
C VAL A 303 3.51 -0.60 15.12
N GLN A 304 2.71 -0.33 16.15
CA GLN A 304 2.60 -1.16 17.34
C GLN A 304 2.10 -2.58 17.01
N SER A 305 1.15 -2.70 16.07
CA SER A 305 0.68 -4.00 15.59
C SER A 305 1.79 -4.81 14.91
N ILE A 306 2.73 -4.14 14.23
CA ILE A 306 3.83 -4.81 13.55
C ILE A 306 4.89 -5.28 14.55
N GLY A 307 5.25 -4.43 15.51
CA GLY A 307 6.12 -4.83 16.63
C GLY A 307 5.49 -6.00 17.41
N ALA A 308 4.17 -5.97 17.63
CA ALA A 308 3.44 -7.04 18.30
C ALA A 308 3.46 -8.35 17.51
N TRP A 309 3.25 -8.27 16.20
CA TRP A 309 3.31 -9.42 15.30
C TRP A 309 4.69 -10.08 15.35
N ASP A 310 5.77 -9.31 15.15
CA ASP A 310 7.12 -9.86 15.16
C ASP A 310 7.45 -10.52 16.50
N CYS A 311 7.23 -9.82 17.61
CA CYS A 311 7.48 -10.38 18.94
C CYS A 311 6.63 -11.63 19.22
N ALA A 312 5.35 -11.65 18.84
CA ALA A 312 4.48 -12.80 19.05
C ALA A 312 4.91 -14.02 18.21
N VAL A 313 5.24 -13.83 16.92
CA VAL A 313 5.76 -14.89 16.04
C VAL A 313 7.06 -15.45 16.60
N ILE A 314 8.00 -14.59 16.98
CA ILE A 314 9.32 -15.00 17.46
C ILE A 314 9.20 -15.76 18.80
N LEU A 315 8.33 -15.31 19.71
CA LEU A 315 8.07 -16.02 20.95
C LEU A 315 7.36 -17.37 20.73
N ASP A 316 6.40 -17.43 19.81
CA ASP A 316 5.66 -18.66 19.50
C ASP A 316 6.52 -19.70 18.80
N LEU A 317 7.42 -19.29 17.89
CA LEU A 317 8.24 -20.22 17.12
C LEU A 317 9.60 -20.49 17.78
N CYS A 318 10.27 -19.45 18.28
CA CYS A 318 11.66 -19.51 18.77
C CYS A 318 11.80 -19.18 20.26
N GLY A 319 10.72 -19.29 21.06
CA GLY A 319 10.69 -18.91 22.47
C GLY A 319 11.74 -19.60 23.37
N GLU A 320 12.30 -20.74 22.97
CA GLU A 320 13.39 -21.44 23.66
C GLU A 320 14.71 -20.64 23.73
N TRP A 321 14.95 -19.75 22.76
CA TRP A 321 16.17 -18.93 22.69
C TRP A 321 16.25 -17.81 23.73
N PHE A 322 15.13 -17.51 24.38
CA PHE A 322 15.10 -16.52 25.45
C PHE A 322 15.37 -17.19 26.80
N THR A 323 16.11 -16.50 27.65
CA THR A 323 16.07 -16.78 29.09
C THR A 323 14.71 -16.35 29.66
N PRO A 324 14.37 -16.72 30.91
CA PRO A 324 13.17 -16.19 31.57
C PRO A 324 13.10 -14.65 31.56
N LEU A 325 14.22 -13.98 31.81
CA LEU A 325 14.29 -12.51 31.81
C LEU A 325 14.06 -11.91 30.42
N GLY A 326 14.71 -12.47 29.38
CA GLY A 326 14.51 -12.03 28.00
C GLY A 326 13.05 -12.16 27.57
N ARG A 327 12.43 -13.30 27.92
CA ARG A 327 11.02 -13.55 27.63
C ARG A 327 10.10 -12.57 28.35
N GLU A 328 10.31 -12.34 29.65
CA GLU A 328 9.52 -11.40 30.45
C GLU A 328 9.56 -9.97 29.89
N LEU A 329 10.71 -9.52 29.40
CA LEU A 329 10.84 -8.19 28.81
C LEU A 329 9.97 -8.04 27.55
N VAL A 330 9.99 -9.04 26.66
CA VAL A 330 9.15 -9.04 25.45
C VAL A 330 7.67 -9.07 25.81
N LEU A 331 7.28 -9.95 26.73
CA LEU A 331 5.88 -10.04 27.20
C LEU A 331 5.40 -8.72 27.83
N ARG A 332 6.27 -8.02 28.58
CA ARG A 332 5.93 -6.70 29.16
C ARG A 332 5.61 -5.68 28.07
N ARG A 333 6.43 -5.56 27.03
CA ARG A 333 6.21 -4.58 25.94
C ARG A 333 4.98 -4.92 25.11
N LEU A 334 4.70 -6.21 24.85
CA LEU A 334 3.43 -6.65 24.25
C LEU A 334 2.21 -6.20 25.07
N ALA A 335 2.26 -6.32 26.39
CA ALA A 335 1.15 -5.95 27.26
C ALA A 335 0.95 -4.43 27.39
N THR A 336 2.03 -3.66 27.40
CA THR A 336 2.00 -2.22 27.74
C THR A 336 1.93 -1.32 26.51
N GLU A 337 2.86 -1.48 25.56
CA GLU A 337 2.92 -0.63 24.38
C GLU A 337 1.94 -1.09 23.30
N ALA A 338 1.94 -2.39 23.00
CA ALA A 338 1.18 -2.89 21.86
C ALA A 338 -0.32 -2.94 22.11
N HIS A 339 -0.75 -3.68 23.15
CA HIS A 339 -2.16 -3.84 23.45
C HIS A 339 -2.83 -2.50 23.80
N GLY A 340 -2.14 -1.64 24.57
CA GLY A 340 -2.63 -0.32 24.94
C GLY A 340 -2.92 0.56 23.72
N ALA A 341 -1.95 0.71 22.80
CA ALA A 341 -2.12 1.52 21.60
C ALA A 341 -3.21 0.99 20.66
N MET A 342 -3.28 -0.33 20.46
CA MET A 342 -4.31 -0.94 19.61
C MET A 342 -5.71 -0.87 20.24
N CYS A 343 -5.83 -0.86 21.58
CA CYS A 343 -7.09 -0.55 22.25
C CYS A 343 -7.51 0.90 22.01
N HIS A 344 -6.60 1.85 22.20
CA HIS A 344 -6.86 3.27 21.94
C HIS A 344 -7.40 3.48 20.52
N ALA A 345 -6.74 2.91 19.51
CA ALA A 345 -7.19 2.99 18.12
C ALA A 345 -8.62 2.44 17.94
N SER A 346 -8.95 1.30 18.54
CA SER A 346 -10.29 0.70 18.47
C SER A 346 -11.38 1.51 19.17
N TRP A 347 -11.03 2.39 20.11
CA TRP A 347 -12.00 3.21 20.84
C TRP A 347 -12.24 4.57 20.20
N TRP A 348 -11.22 5.13 19.55
CA TRP A 348 -11.24 6.52 19.08
C TRP A 348 -11.79 6.69 17.66
N TRP A 349 -11.66 5.66 16.81
CA TRP A 349 -11.84 5.80 15.36
C TRP A 349 -12.91 4.84 14.80
N GLU A 350 -14.19 5.23 14.84
CA GLU A 350 -15.31 4.40 14.32
C GLU A 350 -15.12 4.02 12.85
N TYR A 351 -14.57 4.92 12.02
CA TYR A 351 -14.41 4.65 10.59
C TYR A 351 -13.53 3.41 10.32
N MET A 352 -12.64 3.03 11.26
CA MET A 352 -11.81 1.84 11.12
C MET A 352 -12.63 0.55 11.05
N TYR A 353 -13.85 0.53 11.62
CA TYR A 353 -14.77 -0.59 11.52
C TYR A 353 -15.41 -0.73 10.14
N HIS A 354 -15.34 0.30 9.30
CA HIS A 354 -15.93 0.30 7.95
C HIS A 354 -14.90 0.08 6.83
N THR A 355 -13.60 0.05 7.16
CA THR A 355 -12.50 -0.06 6.18
C THR A 355 -11.53 -1.18 6.58
N ASN A 356 -10.44 -1.33 5.83
CA ASN A 356 -9.38 -2.31 6.12
C ASN A 356 -8.63 -2.07 7.45
N GLN A 357 -8.79 -0.92 8.10
CA GLN A 357 -7.89 -0.49 9.18
C GLN A 357 -8.09 -1.24 10.51
N MET A 358 -9.32 -1.61 10.88
CA MET A 358 -9.50 -2.48 12.06
C MET A 358 -8.98 -3.90 11.80
N ALA A 359 -9.19 -4.42 10.59
CA ALA A 359 -8.60 -5.69 10.15
C ALA A 359 -7.06 -5.63 10.18
N TRP A 360 -6.45 -4.48 9.89
CA TRP A 360 -5.00 -4.31 9.92
C TRP A 360 -4.38 -4.69 11.27
N ILE A 361 -4.89 -4.12 12.36
CA ILE A 361 -4.29 -4.27 13.69
C ILE A 361 -4.72 -5.56 14.42
N SER A 362 -5.88 -6.10 14.06
CA SER A 362 -6.55 -7.13 14.86
C SER A 362 -5.79 -8.45 14.96
N PRO A 363 -5.21 -9.04 13.89
CA PRO A 363 -4.51 -10.31 14.01
C PRO A 363 -3.27 -10.26 14.88
N ALA A 364 -2.51 -9.15 14.83
CA ALA A 364 -1.38 -8.96 15.73
C ALA A 364 -1.83 -8.78 17.19
N ARG A 365 -2.91 -8.02 17.42
CA ARG A 365 -3.53 -7.90 18.75
C ARG A 365 -3.96 -9.26 19.29
N LEU A 366 -4.68 -10.05 18.49
CA LEU A 366 -5.10 -11.41 18.83
C LEU A 366 -3.90 -12.30 19.17
N TYR A 367 -2.87 -12.30 18.32
CA TYR A 367 -1.70 -13.16 18.53
C TYR A 367 -0.94 -12.80 19.80
N ALA A 368 -0.67 -11.51 20.01
CA ALA A 368 -0.01 -11.03 21.23
C ALA A 368 -0.82 -11.39 22.48
N LEU A 369 -2.15 -11.20 22.45
CA LEU A 369 -3.02 -11.55 23.57
C LEU A 369 -3.08 -13.06 23.82
N LEU A 370 -3.06 -13.91 22.79
CA LEU A 370 -2.97 -15.36 22.94
C LEU A 370 -1.63 -15.80 23.57
N VAL A 371 -0.52 -15.18 23.17
CA VAL A 371 0.79 -15.40 23.83
C VAL A 371 0.75 -14.96 25.29
N LEU A 372 0.14 -13.81 25.58
CA LEU A 372 -0.04 -13.32 26.95
C LEU A 372 -0.97 -14.24 27.76
N GLU A 373 -2.06 -14.76 27.18
CA GLU A 373 -2.96 -15.70 27.86
C GLU A 373 -2.22 -16.95 28.34
N ARG A 374 -1.29 -17.49 27.53
CA ARG A 374 -0.49 -18.68 27.87
C ARG A 374 0.48 -18.44 29.02
N THR A 375 0.88 -17.19 29.23
CA THR A 375 1.96 -16.82 30.16
C THR A 375 1.47 -16.06 31.39
N MET A 376 0.26 -15.50 31.37
CA MET A 376 -0.28 -14.67 32.44
C MET A 376 -1.18 -15.46 33.43
N PRO A 377 -1.22 -15.07 34.72
CA PRO A 377 -0.43 -14.00 35.33
C PRO A 377 1.06 -14.39 35.40
N ALA A 378 1.94 -13.45 35.06
CA ALA A 378 3.39 -13.67 35.11
C ALA A 378 3.88 -13.89 36.56
N ARG A 379 3.16 -13.35 37.54
CA ARG A 379 3.44 -13.50 38.97
C ARG A 379 2.16 -13.74 39.72
N PHE A 380 2.18 -14.74 40.59
CA PHE A 380 1.07 -15.06 41.48
C PHE A 380 1.53 -15.38 42.90
N GLU A 381 2.84 -15.59 43.13
CA GLU A 381 3.49 -15.77 44.45
C GLU A 381 2.58 -16.43 45.52
N ASN A 382 2.07 -15.63 46.45
CA ASN A 382 1.28 -16.07 47.61
C ASN A 382 -0.23 -16.23 47.31
N TYR A 383 -0.64 -16.14 46.05
CA TYR A 383 -2.03 -16.20 45.58
C TYR A 383 -2.22 -17.35 44.59
N PRO A 384 -3.40 -17.99 44.54
CA PRO A 384 -3.65 -19.04 43.58
C PRO A 384 -3.63 -18.48 42.14
N LYS A 385 -3.05 -19.24 41.21
CA LYS A 385 -3.16 -18.94 39.78
C LYS A 385 -4.65 -19.02 39.38
N PRO A 386 -5.20 -18.00 38.71
CA PRO A 386 -6.60 -18.03 38.30
C PRO A 386 -6.84 -19.12 37.26
N GLU A 387 -8.02 -19.75 37.30
CA GLU A 387 -8.43 -20.80 36.36
C GLU A 387 -8.47 -20.29 34.91
N LYS A 388 -8.94 -19.04 34.74
CA LYS A 388 -8.95 -18.34 33.45
C LYS A 388 -7.96 -17.18 33.50
N SER A 389 -7.15 -17.05 32.44
CA SER A 389 -6.25 -15.91 32.31
C SER A 389 -7.03 -14.61 32.31
N ARG A 390 -6.53 -13.60 33.03
CA ARG A 390 -7.13 -12.26 33.04
C ARG A 390 -7.04 -11.54 31.70
N VAL A 391 -6.22 -12.06 30.78
CA VAL A 391 -6.08 -11.56 29.41
C VAL A 391 -7.22 -12.04 28.52
N ALA A 392 -7.86 -13.17 28.83
CA ALA A 392 -8.84 -13.82 27.95
C ALA A 392 -10.00 -12.92 27.49
N PRO A 393 -10.62 -12.09 28.35
CA PRO A 393 -11.68 -11.17 27.91
C PRO A 393 -11.21 -10.16 26.86
N HIS A 394 -9.93 -9.76 26.89
CA HIS A 394 -9.38 -8.83 25.90
C HIS A 394 -9.18 -9.48 24.54
N THR A 395 -8.82 -10.76 24.50
CA THR A 395 -8.71 -11.53 23.26
C THR A 395 -10.08 -11.71 22.61
N ASP A 396 -11.08 -12.05 23.42
CA ASP A 396 -12.45 -12.23 22.94
C ASP A 396 -13.01 -10.90 22.38
N LEU A 397 -12.70 -9.77 23.04
CA LEU A 397 -13.05 -8.44 22.53
C LEU A 397 -12.33 -8.09 21.23
N ALA A 398 -11.03 -8.40 21.12
CA ALA A 398 -10.28 -8.16 19.88
C ALA A 398 -10.86 -8.96 18.70
N TRP A 399 -11.31 -10.20 18.94
CA TRP A 399 -12.00 -11.01 17.95
C TRP A 399 -13.35 -10.40 17.57
N GLN A 400 -14.15 -9.97 18.54
CA GLN A 400 -15.43 -9.31 18.29
C GLN A 400 -15.27 -8.06 17.43
N ASN A 401 -14.25 -7.23 17.69
CA ASN A 401 -13.97 -6.05 16.87
C ASN A 401 -13.65 -6.42 15.41
N LEU A 402 -12.82 -7.44 15.20
CA LEU A 402 -12.51 -7.93 13.85
C LEU A 402 -13.76 -8.49 13.15
N ALA A 403 -14.54 -9.33 13.83
CA ALA A 403 -15.74 -9.92 13.26
C ALA A 403 -16.77 -8.84 12.85
N GLU A 404 -16.97 -7.82 13.69
CA GLU A 404 -17.81 -6.67 13.37
C GLU A 404 -17.27 -5.90 12.16
N ASN A 405 -15.98 -5.60 12.13
CA ASN A 405 -15.35 -4.90 11.00
C ASN A 405 -15.57 -5.63 9.67
N ILE A 406 -15.31 -6.93 9.61
CA ILE A 406 -15.48 -7.72 8.38
C ILE A 406 -16.95 -7.79 7.95
N SER A 407 -17.89 -7.74 8.90
CA SER A 407 -19.33 -7.69 8.59
C SER A 407 -19.78 -6.36 7.97
N LYS A 408 -19.07 -5.27 8.28
CA LYS A 408 -19.34 -3.91 7.77
C LYS A 408 -18.58 -3.62 6.46
N ALA A 409 -17.36 -4.14 6.31
CA ALA A 409 -16.46 -3.79 5.20
C ALA A 409 -16.75 -4.55 3.88
N LEU A 410 -17.31 -5.76 3.94
CA LEU A 410 -17.64 -6.56 2.74
C LEU A 410 -19.08 -6.32 2.27
N LEU A 411 -19.26 -6.30 0.95
CA LEU A 411 -20.59 -6.14 0.37
C LEU A 411 -21.40 -7.44 0.42
N PRO A 412 -22.75 -7.35 0.35
CA PRO A 412 -23.62 -8.52 0.39
C PRO A 412 -23.29 -9.57 -0.66
N ASP A 413 -22.94 -9.21 -1.89
CA ASP A 413 -22.55 -10.16 -2.95
C ASP A 413 -21.14 -10.77 -2.81
N GLY A 414 -20.39 -10.41 -1.75
CA GLY A 414 -18.99 -10.83 -1.55
C GLY A 414 -17.97 -9.91 -2.24
N GLY A 415 -18.41 -8.77 -2.79
CA GLY A 415 -17.56 -7.73 -3.34
C GLY A 415 -16.83 -6.88 -2.30
N TYR A 416 -15.83 -6.13 -2.78
CA TYR A 416 -15.00 -5.24 -1.98
C TYR A 416 -14.58 -4.02 -2.80
N LEU A 417 -14.53 -2.84 -2.18
CA LEU A 417 -14.47 -1.56 -2.91
C LEU A 417 -13.07 -0.96 -3.07
N GLU A 418 -12.11 -1.32 -2.21
CA GLU A 418 -10.76 -0.71 -2.20
C GLU A 418 -9.77 -1.41 -3.17
N GLY A 419 -10.25 -2.36 -3.98
CA GLY A 419 -9.44 -3.04 -4.99
C GLY A 419 -8.80 -4.37 -4.55
N ALA A 420 -8.09 -5.01 -5.49
CA ALA A 420 -7.61 -6.40 -5.33
C ALA A 420 -6.53 -6.57 -4.24
N THR A 421 -5.59 -5.63 -4.13
CA THR A 421 -4.54 -5.68 -3.08
C THR A 421 -5.16 -5.55 -1.69
N TYR A 422 -5.98 -4.51 -1.49
CA TYR A 422 -6.63 -4.29 -0.20
C TYR A 422 -7.61 -5.41 0.14
N PHE A 423 -8.35 -5.95 -0.83
CA PHE A 423 -9.21 -7.10 -0.56
C PHE A 423 -8.40 -8.32 -0.09
N THR A 424 -7.37 -8.72 -0.84
CA THR A 424 -6.57 -9.91 -0.47
C THR A 424 -5.80 -9.70 0.83
N TRP A 425 -5.43 -8.46 1.16
CA TRP A 425 -4.92 -8.10 2.48
C TRP A 425 -5.98 -8.22 3.58
N THR A 426 -7.16 -7.63 3.42
CA THR A 426 -8.25 -7.71 4.40
C THR A 426 -8.71 -9.14 4.62
N ALA A 427 -8.82 -9.94 3.55
CA ALA A 427 -9.11 -11.36 3.62
C ALA A 427 -8.02 -12.15 4.35
N ARG A 428 -6.73 -11.85 4.10
CA ARG A 428 -5.61 -12.38 4.89
C ARG A 428 -5.84 -12.12 6.37
N GLN A 429 -6.10 -10.86 6.75
CA GLN A 429 -6.26 -10.50 8.16
C GLN A 429 -7.46 -11.19 8.81
N ALA A 430 -8.60 -11.22 8.14
CA ALA A 430 -9.82 -11.86 8.64
C ALA A 430 -9.61 -13.36 8.91
N ILE A 431 -9.08 -14.08 7.93
CA ILE A 431 -8.89 -15.53 8.04
C ILE A 431 -7.74 -15.84 9.00
N LEU A 432 -6.67 -15.04 9.02
CA LEU A 432 -5.60 -15.16 10.01
C LEU A 432 -6.11 -14.96 11.44
N GLY A 433 -6.91 -13.93 11.67
CA GLY A 433 -7.54 -13.69 12.98
C GLY A 433 -8.43 -14.86 13.40
N ALA A 434 -9.23 -15.40 12.47
CA ALA A 434 -10.06 -16.58 12.71
C ALA A 434 -9.21 -17.82 13.03
N GLN A 435 -8.12 -18.05 12.30
CA GLN A 435 -7.16 -19.12 12.54
C GLN A 435 -6.55 -19.02 13.95
N LEU A 436 -5.99 -17.85 14.29
CA LEU A 436 -5.36 -17.63 15.60
C LEU A 436 -6.36 -17.79 16.74
N TYR A 437 -7.52 -17.14 16.64
CA TYR A 437 -8.55 -17.18 17.68
C TYR A 437 -9.10 -18.61 17.88
N ALA A 438 -9.50 -19.28 16.80
CA ALA A 438 -10.06 -20.63 16.88
C ALA A 438 -9.05 -21.63 17.45
N ARG A 439 -7.79 -21.58 17.02
CA ARG A 439 -6.71 -22.42 17.56
C ARG A 439 -6.46 -22.12 19.03
N GLY A 440 -6.47 -20.86 19.42
CA GLY A 440 -6.40 -20.42 20.82
C GLY A 440 -7.54 -20.92 21.71
N ARG A 441 -8.64 -21.39 21.11
CA ARG A 441 -9.83 -21.95 21.78
C ARG A 441 -10.05 -23.45 21.49
N GLY A 442 -9.19 -24.09 20.70
CA GLY A 442 -9.35 -25.49 20.31
C GLY A 442 -10.56 -25.75 19.41
N GLN A 443 -10.90 -24.82 18.52
CA GLN A 443 -12.08 -24.88 17.65
C GLN A 443 -11.69 -24.83 16.16
N ASP A 444 -12.62 -25.20 15.27
CA ASP A 444 -12.40 -25.10 13.82
C ASP A 444 -12.48 -23.62 13.37
N PRO A 445 -11.42 -23.06 12.75
CA PRO A 445 -11.43 -21.71 12.22
C PRO A 445 -12.52 -21.42 11.19
N ARG A 446 -13.05 -22.43 10.49
CA ARG A 446 -14.17 -22.25 9.53
C ARG A 446 -15.44 -21.76 10.22
N GLY A 447 -15.62 -22.04 11.51
CA GLY A 447 -16.75 -21.56 12.32
C GLY A 447 -16.71 -20.07 12.65
N PHE A 448 -15.58 -19.40 12.34
CA PHE A 448 -15.33 -18.01 12.69
C PHE A 448 -15.31 -17.07 11.48
N VAL A 449 -15.61 -17.58 10.28
CA VAL A 449 -15.55 -16.76 9.07
C VAL A 449 -16.91 -16.11 8.78
N SER A 450 -16.89 -14.81 8.46
CA SER A 450 -18.09 -14.07 8.07
C SER A 450 -18.78 -14.70 6.83
N PRO A 451 -20.13 -14.75 6.79
CA PRO A 451 -20.86 -15.20 5.61
C PRO A 451 -20.51 -14.44 4.31
N ALA A 452 -20.10 -13.17 4.41
CA ALA A 452 -19.73 -12.37 3.25
C ALA A 452 -18.43 -12.88 2.60
N LEU A 453 -17.44 -13.29 3.40
CA LEU A 453 -16.20 -13.89 2.88
C LEU A 453 -16.47 -15.16 2.10
N LEU A 454 -17.45 -15.96 2.53
CA LEU A 454 -17.84 -17.20 1.85
C LEU A 454 -18.47 -16.98 0.46
N ARG A 455 -18.84 -15.74 0.11
CA ARG A 455 -19.41 -15.37 -1.20
C ARG A 455 -18.39 -14.76 -2.16
N THR A 456 -17.14 -14.59 -1.74
CA THR A 456 -16.06 -13.99 -2.54
C THR A 456 -15.58 -14.84 -3.71
N GLY A 457 -16.09 -16.07 -3.89
CA GLY A 457 -15.71 -16.93 -5.02
C GLY A 457 -15.99 -16.28 -6.38
N ARG A 458 -17.06 -15.48 -6.48
CA ARG A 458 -17.37 -14.71 -7.69
C ARG A 458 -16.40 -13.56 -7.92
N LEU A 459 -15.96 -12.89 -6.84
CA LEU A 459 -14.94 -11.85 -6.91
C LEU A 459 -13.60 -12.40 -7.44
N ALA A 460 -13.24 -13.62 -7.03
CA ALA A 460 -12.05 -14.31 -7.52
C ALA A 460 -12.07 -14.46 -9.05
N GLU A 461 -13.19 -14.92 -9.59
CA GLU A 461 -13.36 -15.11 -11.04
C GLU A 461 -13.44 -13.78 -11.80
N MET A 462 -14.17 -12.81 -11.23
CA MET A 462 -14.30 -11.45 -11.75
C MET A 462 -12.93 -10.80 -11.95
N LEU A 463 -12.06 -10.88 -10.94
CA LEU A 463 -10.76 -10.22 -10.93
C LEU A 463 -9.60 -11.11 -11.38
N TYR A 464 -9.79 -12.42 -11.62
CA TYR A 464 -8.73 -13.28 -12.16
C TYR A 464 -8.14 -12.69 -13.44
N SER A 465 -6.83 -12.53 -13.50
CA SER A 465 -6.16 -12.08 -14.72
C SER A 465 -5.72 -13.28 -15.56
N THR A 466 -5.97 -13.20 -16.86
CA THR A 466 -5.45 -14.11 -17.89
C THR A 466 -4.05 -13.71 -18.38
N ASP A 467 -3.51 -12.55 -17.98
CA ASP A 467 -2.13 -12.14 -18.29
C ASP A 467 -1.12 -13.02 -17.52
N ASP A 468 -0.14 -13.61 -18.19
CA ASP A 468 0.78 -14.60 -17.59
C ASP A 468 1.62 -14.02 -16.43
N GLY A 469 1.73 -12.70 -16.31
CA GLY A 469 2.55 -12.08 -15.29
C GLY A 469 1.85 -11.56 -14.03
N GLN A 470 0.51 -11.59 -13.93
CA GLN A 470 -0.23 -11.30 -12.68
C GLN A 470 -1.32 -12.32 -12.39
N GLU A 471 -1.67 -12.44 -11.12
CA GLU A 471 -2.79 -13.26 -10.69
C GLU A 471 -4.15 -12.59 -10.86
N MET A 472 -4.22 -11.27 -10.62
CA MET A 472 -5.47 -10.52 -10.59
C MET A 472 -5.36 -9.19 -11.34
N ILE A 473 -6.48 -8.73 -11.90
CA ILE A 473 -6.64 -7.39 -12.46
C ILE A 473 -6.59 -6.39 -11.31
N LEU A 474 -5.70 -5.41 -11.43
CA LEU A 474 -5.54 -4.34 -10.44
C LEU A 474 -6.66 -3.31 -10.63
N THR A 475 -7.27 -2.89 -9.52
CA THR A 475 -8.30 -1.84 -9.45
C THR A 475 -8.07 -1.06 -8.16
N GLY A 476 -8.41 0.24 -8.14
CA GLY A 476 -8.15 1.10 -6.99
C GLY A 476 -6.67 1.15 -6.62
N ASP A 477 -6.37 1.37 -5.34
CA ASP A 477 -5.00 1.42 -4.81
C ASP A 477 -4.33 0.03 -4.73
N ALA A 478 -4.28 -0.69 -5.86
CA ALA A 478 -3.70 -2.02 -5.96
C ALA A 478 -2.27 -1.98 -6.54
N VAL A 479 -1.36 -2.76 -5.95
CA VAL A 479 0.03 -2.94 -6.41
C VAL A 479 0.36 -4.40 -6.72
N MET A 480 -0.32 -5.34 -6.04
CA MET A 480 -0.06 -6.78 -6.12
C MET A 480 -1.22 -7.62 -5.57
N THR A 481 -1.16 -8.93 -5.77
CA THR A 481 -2.03 -9.87 -5.07
C THR A 481 -1.33 -10.41 -3.82
N VAL A 482 -1.92 -10.25 -2.63
CA VAL A 482 -1.31 -10.72 -1.36
C VAL A 482 -1.41 -12.24 -1.24
N GLY A 483 -0.27 -12.93 -1.27
CA GLY A 483 -0.22 -14.38 -1.41
C GLY A 483 -0.77 -15.18 -0.24
N GLU A 484 -0.57 -14.74 1.00
CA GLU A 484 -1.19 -15.37 2.16
C GLU A 484 -2.71 -15.29 2.08
N GLY A 485 -3.24 -14.14 1.68
CA GLY A 485 -4.68 -13.94 1.51
C GLY A 485 -5.27 -14.92 0.50
N VAL A 486 -4.59 -15.10 -0.63
CA VAL A 486 -4.99 -16.08 -1.66
C VAL A 486 -4.93 -17.51 -1.14
N ALA A 487 -3.86 -17.90 -0.45
CA ALA A 487 -3.73 -19.25 0.12
C ALA A 487 -4.87 -19.54 1.12
N PHE A 488 -5.20 -18.56 1.96
CA PHE A 488 -6.26 -18.67 2.95
C PHE A 488 -7.65 -18.74 2.31
N LEU A 489 -7.92 -17.91 1.29
CA LEU A 489 -9.17 -17.94 0.55
C LEU A 489 -9.34 -19.25 -0.24
N ALA A 490 -8.28 -19.77 -0.87
CA ALA A 490 -8.32 -21.03 -1.60
C ALA A 490 -8.57 -22.23 -0.68
N TRP A 491 -8.01 -22.21 0.54
CA TRP A 491 -8.29 -23.20 1.57
C TRP A 491 -9.73 -23.13 2.09
N LEU A 492 -10.26 -21.92 2.26
CA LEU A 492 -11.63 -21.70 2.74
C LEU A 492 -12.67 -22.03 1.66
N LEU A 493 -12.37 -21.72 0.40
CA LEU A 493 -13.27 -21.85 -0.76
C LEU A 493 -12.64 -22.73 -1.85
N PRO A 494 -12.45 -24.03 -1.60
CA PRO A 494 -11.72 -24.94 -2.49
C PRO A 494 -12.42 -25.20 -3.84
N GLN A 495 -13.67 -24.78 -3.99
CA GLN A 495 -14.45 -24.92 -5.22
C GLN A 495 -14.51 -23.63 -6.06
N SER A 496 -13.64 -22.66 -5.77
CA SER A 496 -13.66 -21.34 -6.40
C SER A 496 -12.37 -21.04 -7.15
N HIS A 497 -12.37 -19.96 -7.94
CA HIS A 497 -11.19 -19.48 -8.64
C HIS A 497 -10.06 -18.94 -7.74
N TRP A 498 -10.27 -18.85 -6.41
CA TRP A 498 -9.16 -18.66 -5.47
C TRP A 498 -8.11 -19.77 -5.60
N VAL A 499 -8.53 -21.00 -5.92
CA VAL A 499 -7.61 -22.11 -6.24
C VAL A 499 -6.79 -21.80 -7.50
N THR A 500 -7.44 -21.35 -8.57
CA THR A 500 -6.75 -20.97 -9.83
C THR A 500 -5.71 -19.87 -9.59
N ILE A 501 -6.09 -18.84 -8.82
CA ILE A 501 -5.20 -17.71 -8.44
C ILE A 501 -4.01 -18.22 -7.63
N LEU A 502 -4.24 -19.07 -6.60
CA LEU A 502 -3.14 -19.63 -5.79
C LEU A 502 -2.17 -20.43 -6.66
N ARG A 503 -2.68 -21.30 -7.52
CA ARG A 503 -1.84 -22.17 -8.36
C ARG A 503 -1.02 -21.37 -9.37
N LYS A 504 -1.61 -20.30 -9.92
CA LYS A 504 -0.89 -19.35 -10.75
C LYS A 504 0.21 -18.63 -9.98
N GLN A 505 -0.08 -18.15 -8.76
CA GLN A 505 0.90 -17.48 -7.90
C GLN A 505 2.08 -18.39 -7.56
N LEU A 506 1.80 -19.62 -7.08
CA LEU A 506 2.84 -20.57 -6.71
C LEU A 506 3.77 -20.89 -7.87
N LYS A 507 3.24 -20.92 -9.10
CA LYS A 507 4.03 -21.12 -10.32
C LYS A 507 4.85 -19.89 -10.71
N ARG A 508 4.30 -18.69 -10.57
CA ARG A 508 4.95 -17.44 -11.00
C ARG A 508 5.97 -16.92 -9.99
N ALA A 509 5.57 -16.84 -8.72
CA ALA A 509 6.30 -16.13 -7.67
C ALA A 509 6.63 -17.02 -6.45
N GLY A 510 6.12 -18.25 -6.39
CA GLY A 510 6.27 -19.12 -5.23
C GLY A 510 5.26 -18.80 -4.12
N ALA A 511 5.49 -19.37 -2.94
CA ALA A 511 4.64 -19.19 -1.77
C ALA A 511 5.04 -17.94 -1.00
N ALA A 512 4.05 -17.27 -0.41
CA ALA A 512 4.29 -16.22 0.56
C ALA A 512 5.05 -16.76 1.79
N PRO A 513 5.93 -15.96 2.44
CA PRO A 513 6.81 -16.40 3.52
C PRO A 513 6.06 -16.53 4.87
N LEU A 514 4.99 -17.33 4.90
CA LEU A 514 4.21 -17.66 6.08
C LEU A 514 3.97 -19.18 6.21
N LEU A 515 4.45 -19.80 7.29
CA LEU A 515 4.32 -21.25 7.53
C LEU A 515 2.86 -21.72 7.54
N LEU A 516 1.95 -20.91 8.12
CA LEU A 516 0.53 -21.21 8.13
C LEU A 516 -0.05 -21.28 6.70
N SER A 517 0.39 -20.42 5.79
CA SER A 517 -0.02 -20.46 4.37
C SER A 517 0.43 -21.76 3.70
N LEU A 518 1.66 -22.21 3.94
CA LEU A 518 2.16 -23.50 3.45
C LEU A 518 1.37 -24.67 4.02
N ARG A 519 1.07 -24.63 5.33
CA ARG A 519 0.23 -25.64 6.00
C ARG A 519 -1.12 -25.78 5.31
N LEU A 520 -1.80 -24.66 5.06
CA LEU A 520 -3.13 -24.65 4.45
C LEU A 520 -3.11 -25.04 2.97
N ALA A 521 -2.05 -24.66 2.22
CA ALA A 521 -1.89 -24.99 0.81
C ALA A 521 -1.87 -26.50 0.50
N ARG A 522 -1.55 -27.35 1.51
CA ARG A 522 -1.58 -28.82 1.42
C ARG A 522 -2.99 -29.38 1.23
N GLU A 523 -4.00 -28.66 1.69
CA GLU A 523 -5.41 -29.06 1.60
C GLU A 523 -6.12 -28.46 0.36
N VAL A 524 -5.46 -27.56 -0.36
CA VAL A 524 -6.06 -26.89 -1.53
C VAL A 524 -6.01 -27.83 -2.75
N PRO A 525 -7.06 -27.92 -3.58
CA PRO A 525 -7.03 -28.71 -4.82
C PRO A 525 -5.97 -28.24 -5.81
N ALA A 526 -5.54 -29.13 -6.72
CA ALA A 526 -4.53 -28.81 -7.73
C ALA A 526 -5.05 -27.86 -8.83
N GLU A 527 -6.36 -27.87 -9.10
CA GLU A 527 -7.01 -27.10 -10.15
C GLU A 527 -8.31 -26.47 -9.62
N GLY A 528 -8.63 -25.27 -10.13
CA GLY A 528 -9.89 -24.60 -9.85
C GLY A 528 -10.99 -24.96 -10.86
N PRO A 529 -12.19 -24.38 -10.73
CA PRO A 529 -13.31 -24.63 -11.64
C PRO A 529 -13.06 -24.06 -13.05
N ALA A 530 -13.95 -24.41 -13.99
CA ALA A 530 -13.97 -23.80 -15.32
C ALA A 530 -14.58 -22.39 -15.27
N PHE A 531 -14.06 -21.49 -16.13
CA PHE A 531 -14.56 -20.12 -16.22
C PHE A 531 -15.96 -20.05 -16.82
N SER A 532 -16.79 -19.20 -16.24
CA SER A 532 -18.06 -18.75 -16.76
C SER A 532 -17.82 -17.74 -17.90
N PRO A 533 -18.51 -17.85 -19.04
CA PRO A 533 -18.31 -16.92 -20.15
C PRO A 533 -18.69 -15.46 -19.88
N PHE A 534 -19.56 -15.25 -18.89
CA PHE A 534 -20.10 -13.96 -18.49
C PHE A 534 -20.32 -13.94 -16.98
N LEU A 535 -19.92 -12.85 -16.33
CA LEU A 535 -20.11 -12.61 -14.90
C LEU A 535 -20.52 -11.16 -14.62
N GLU A 536 -21.32 -11.00 -13.57
CA GLU A 536 -21.69 -9.70 -13.01
C GLU A 536 -21.62 -9.72 -11.48
N MET A 537 -21.20 -8.59 -10.92
CA MET A 537 -21.23 -8.28 -9.49
C MET A 537 -21.96 -6.95 -9.29
N PRO A 538 -23.27 -6.96 -9.06
CA PRO A 538 -24.10 -5.76 -9.08
C PRO A 538 -23.77 -4.79 -7.94
N ASP A 539 -23.35 -5.27 -6.77
CA ASP A 539 -23.10 -4.37 -5.63
C ASP A 539 -21.82 -3.55 -5.86
N THR A 540 -20.79 -4.14 -6.46
CA THR A 540 -19.56 -3.40 -6.87
C THR A 540 -19.75 -2.66 -8.20
N GLY A 541 -20.65 -3.13 -9.06
CA GLY A 541 -20.79 -2.63 -10.43
C GLY A 541 -19.72 -3.16 -11.37
N MET A 542 -19.19 -4.35 -11.12
CA MET A 542 -18.20 -4.99 -11.99
C MET A 542 -18.89 -5.98 -12.94
N MET A 543 -18.36 -6.09 -14.16
CA MET A 543 -18.82 -7.04 -15.15
C MET A 543 -17.64 -7.56 -15.96
N CYS A 544 -17.63 -8.84 -16.32
CA CYS A 544 -16.63 -9.34 -17.24
C CYS A 544 -17.16 -10.44 -18.16
N SER A 545 -16.40 -10.65 -19.25
CA SER A 545 -16.56 -11.78 -20.15
C SER A 545 -15.23 -12.50 -20.30
N VAL A 546 -15.26 -13.83 -20.29
CA VAL A 546 -14.10 -14.71 -20.50
C VAL A 546 -14.43 -15.70 -21.60
N ARG A 547 -13.86 -15.52 -22.80
CA ARG A 547 -14.18 -16.33 -23.98
C ARG A 547 -12.92 -16.94 -24.59
N ARG A 548 -13.09 -17.90 -25.50
CA ARG A 548 -11.98 -18.56 -26.21
C ARG A 548 -11.75 -17.92 -27.57
N LEU A 549 -10.50 -17.61 -27.88
CA LEU A 549 -10.03 -17.33 -29.24
C LEU A 549 -9.03 -18.43 -29.61
N GLY A 550 -9.47 -19.42 -30.38
CA GLY A 550 -8.69 -20.64 -30.59
C GLY A 550 -8.33 -21.31 -29.25
N PRO A 551 -7.05 -21.64 -28.98
CA PRO A 551 -6.64 -22.22 -27.70
C PRO A 551 -6.51 -21.18 -26.57
N GLU A 552 -6.51 -19.88 -26.90
CA GLU A 552 -6.22 -18.81 -25.95
C GLU A 552 -7.50 -18.24 -25.32
N LEU A 553 -7.35 -17.59 -24.16
CA LEU A 553 -8.43 -16.84 -23.52
C LEU A 553 -8.43 -15.38 -23.96
N VAL A 554 -9.62 -14.79 -24.01
CA VAL A 554 -9.87 -13.36 -24.12
C VAL A 554 -10.73 -12.95 -22.94
N LYS A 555 -10.24 -11.99 -22.14
CA LYS A 555 -10.98 -11.41 -21.02
C LYS A 555 -11.22 -9.92 -21.24
N LEU A 556 -12.48 -9.51 -21.13
CA LEU A 556 -12.89 -8.09 -21.07
C LEU A 556 -13.51 -7.85 -19.70
N PHE A 557 -12.90 -6.97 -18.91
CA PHE A 557 -13.38 -6.54 -17.59
C PHE A 557 -13.80 -5.07 -17.65
N ILE A 558 -14.94 -4.73 -17.05
CA ILE A 558 -15.50 -3.38 -17.00
C ILE A 558 -15.72 -2.98 -15.55
N LEU A 559 -15.34 -1.74 -15.23
CA LEU A 559 -15.44 -1.17 -13.90
C LEU A 559 -16.52 -0.09 -13.82
N GLY A 560 -17.57 -0.36 -13.05
CA GLY A 560 -18.54 0.62 -12.60
C GLY A 560 -18.19 1.21 -11.22
N ASN A 561 -19.21 1.69 -10.50
CA ASN A 561 -19.07 2.33 -9.21
C ASN A 561 -20.10 1.85 -8.17
N LYS A 562 -19.67 1.81 -6.91
CA LYS A 562 -20.57 1.90 -5.74
C LYS A 562 -20.38 3.28 -5.12
N SER A 563 -21.50 3.95 -4.84
CA SER A 563 -21.53 5.26 -4.20
C SER A 563 -20.67 5.31 -2.94
N GLY A 564 -19.76 6.28 -2.87
CA GLY A 564 -18.96 6.58 -1.68
C GLY A 564 -17.84 5.59 -1.36
N GLY A 565 -17.41 4.74 -2.30
CA GLY A 565 -16.31 3.80 -2.08
C GLY A 565 -14.97 4.51 -1.82
N ASP A 566 -14.18 3.96 -0.89
CA ASP A 566 -12.85 4.45 -0.51
C ASP A 566 -11.73 3.79 -1.35
N HIS A 567 -10.54 4.39 -1.37
CA HIS A 567 -9.36 3.94 -2.15
C HIS A 567 -9.63 3.75 -3.66
N GLN A 568 -10.65 4.43 -4.17
CA GLN A 568 -11.05 4.39 -5.57
C GLN A 568 -10.36 5.48 -6.39
N HIS A 569 -10.17 5.17 -7.68
CA HIS A 569 -9.61 6.10 -8.65
C HIS A 569 -10.71 6.82 -9.41
N GLU A 570 -10.33 7.81 -10.22
CA GLU A 570 -11.19 8.50 -11.17
C GLU A 570 -11.47 7.63 -12.42
N ASP A 571 -11.74 6.34 -12.24
CA ASP A 571 -11.66 5.29 -13.28
C ASP A 571 -13.00 4.65 -13.66
N LYS A 572 -14.13 5.23 -13.23
CA LYS A 572 -15.46 4.66 -13.49
C LYS A 572 -15.76 4.73 -14.98
N GLY A 573 -16.04 3.58 -15.60
CA GLY A 573 -16.11 3.45 -17.06
C GLY A 573 -14.86 2.91 -17.73
N SER A 574 -13.76 2.74 -16.98
CA SER A 574 -12.55 2.06 -17.47
C SER A 574 -12.79 0.57 -17.72
N PHE A 575 -11.91 -0.02 -18.50
CA PHE A 575 -11.91 -1.44 -18.83
C PHE A 575 -10.49 -2.01 -18.92
N THR A 576 -10.39 -3.33 -18.80
CA THR A 576 -9.17 -4.12 -19.03
C THR A 576 -9.47 -5.14 -20.12
N LEU A 577 -8.55 -5.30 -21.08
CA LEU A 577 -8.64 -6.26 -22.17
C LEU A 577 -7.39 -7.12 -22.19
N GLU A 578 -7.55 -8.41 -21.93
CA GLU A 578 -6.46 -9.38 -21.94
C GLU A 578 -6.72 -10.45 -23.00
N CYS A 579 -5.66 -10.87 -23.69
CA CYS A 579 -5.72 -11.92 -24.69
C CYS A 579 -4.40 -12.67 -24.74
N ALA A 580 -4.47 -14.00 -24.81
CA ALA A 580 -3.32 -14.87 -25.04
C ALA A 580 -2.13 -14.61 -24.10
N GLY A 581 -2.42 -14.41 -22.81
CA GLY A 581 -1.39 -14.20 -21.78
C GLY A 581 -0.87 -12.75 -21.66
N ASP A 582 -1.42 -11.78 -22.39
CA ASP A 582 -0.99 -10.37 -22.33
C ASP A 582 -2.18 -9.40 -22.15
N SER A 583 -1.90 -8.25 -21.54
CA SER A 583 -2.86 -7.16 -21.35
C SER A 583 -2.78 -6.09 -22.45
N PHE A 584 -3.76 -6.10 -23.35
CA PHE A 584 -3.89 -5.12 -24.44
C PHE A 584 -4.47 -3.77 -23.96
N ALA A 585 -5.35 -3.78 -22.97
CA ALA A 585 -5.70 -2.60 -22.16
C ALA A 585 -5.46 -2.96 -20.70
N PHE A 586 -4.67 -2.15 -20.00
CA PHE A 586 -4.14 -2.46 -18.67
C PHE A 586 -4.43 -1.35 -17.67
N ASP A 587 -4.74 -1.74 -16.44
CA ASP A 587 -4.78 -0.84 -15.29
C ASP A 587 -3.52 -1.01 -14.44
N PHE A 588 -2.87 0.09 -14.12
CA PHE A 588 -1.58 0.10 -13.42
C PHE A 588 -1.73 0.11 -11.90
N GLY A 589 -2.95 0.29 -11.37
CA GLY A 589 -3.19 0.48 -9.95
C GLY A 589 -2.39 1.67 -9.41
N VAL A 590 -1.60 1.47 -8.36
CA VAL A 590 -0.71 2.49 -7.80
C VAL A 590 0.73 1.99 -7.66
N VAL A 591 1.60 2.85 -7.14
CA VAL A 591 2.97 2.50 -6.72
C VAL A 591 3.09 2.71 -5.21
N ASP A 592 4.32 2.64 -4.66
CA ASP A 592 4.53 2.90 -3.25
C ASP A 592 3.96 4.26 -2.82
N TYR A 593 3.28 4.31 -1.67
CA TYR A 593 2.69 5.54 -1.14
C TYR A 593 3.72 6.61 -0.75
N ALA A 594 5.04 6.33 -0.76
CA ALA A 594 6.07 7.35 -0.63
C ALA A 594 6.53 7.92 -1.99
N ASN A 595 5.98 7.44 -3.10
CA ASN A 595 6.18 8.00 -4.43
C ASN A 595 4.99 8.91 -4.78
N PRO A 596 5.21 10.22 -4.99
CA PRO A 596 4.14 11.16 -5.39
C PRO A 596 3.42 10.80 -6.70
N ILE A 597 4.01 9.94 -7.55
CA ILE A 597 3.34 9.41 -8.76
C ILE A 597 2.09 8.59 -8.40
N THR A 598 2.01 8.02 -7.19
CA THR A 598 0.82 7.33 -6.68
C THR A 598 -0.45 8.17 -6.81
N ASP A 599 -0.40 9.47 -6.53
CA ASP A 599 -1.56 10.36 -6.69
C ASP A 599 -1.93 10.58 -8.15
N GLN A 600 -0.94 10.59 -9.05
CA GLN A 600 -1.17 10.77 -10.48
C GLN A 600 -1.84 9.55 -11.08
N LEU A 601 -1.47 8.34 -10.65
CA LEU A 601 -2.02 7.09 -11.15
C LEU A 601 -3.52 6.96 -10.90
N LYS A 602 -4.08 7.70 -9.94
CA LYS A 602 -5.51 7.74 -9.65
C LYS A 602 -6.32 8.63 -10.60
N TRP A 603 -5.66 9.40 -11.47
CA TRP A 603 -6.33 10.36 -12.36
C TRP A 603 -6.94 9.66 -13.58
N CYS A 604 -8.12 10.11 -14.02
CA CYS A 604 -8.81 9.55 -15.19
C CYS A 604 -7.93 9.47 -16.46
N GLN A 605 -6.94 10.37 -16.59
CA GLN A 605 -5.98 10.38 -17.70
C GLN A 605 -4.98 9.19 -17.72
N ARG A 606 -4.99 8.35 -16.68
CA ARG A 606 -4.15 7.16 -16.51
C ARG A 606 -4.90 5.83 -16.73
N HIS A 607 -6.19 5.89 -17.05
CA HIS A 607 -7.05 4.72 -17.23
C HIS A 607 -7.66 4.63 -18.64
N ASN A 608 -8.26 3.49 -18.97
CA ASN A 608 -8.84 3.20 -20.29
C ASN A 608 -10.24 3.83 -20.47
N MET A 609 -10.32 5.17 -20.47
CA MET A 609 -11.59 5.89 -20.40
C MET A 609 -11.62 7.21 -21.19
N LEU A 610 -12.81 7.81 -21.28
CA LEU A 610 -13.02 9.13 -21.86
C LEU A 610 -12.80 10.21 -20.80
N ALA A 611 -12.24 11.35 -21.20
CA ALA A 611 -12.15 12.57 -20.41
C ALA A 611 -12.45 13.80 -21.30
N PRO A 612 -12.93 14.93 -20.75
CA PRO A 612 -13.08 16.16 -21.51
C PRO A 612 -11.73 16.67 -22.07
N TRP A 613 -11.75 17.31 -23.24
CA TRP A 613 -10.58 17.98 -23.80
C TRP A 613 -10.53 19.44 -23.35
N TYR A 614 -9.71 19.73 -22.34
CA TYR A 614 -9.52 21.09 -21.81
C TYR A 614 -8.05 21.33 -21.41
N ASP A 615 -7.50 22.48 -21.78
CA ASP A 615 -6.05 22.77 -21.69
C ASP A 615 -5.67 23.66 -20.49
N GLU A 616 -6.65 24.26 -19.79
CA GLU A 616 -6.39 25.20 -18.69
C GLU A 616 -6.34 24.50 -17.31
N VAL A 617 -7.35 23.67 -17.02
CA VAL A 617 -7.47 22.94 -15.75
C VAL A 617 -7.68 21.46 -16.06
N ARG A 618 -7.07 20.57 -15.25
CA ARG A 618 -7.24 19.12 -15.39
C ARG A 618 -8.72 18.74 -15.19
N PRO A 619 -9.38 18.16 -16.21
CA PRO A 619 -10.71 17.60 -16.05
C PRO A 619 -10.68 16.41 -15.11
N LYS A 620 -11.67 16.32 -14.22
CA LYS A 620 -11.80 15.24 -13.27
C LYS A 620 -13.25 15.02 -12.85
N PRO A 621 -13.66 13.79 -12.57
CA PRO A 621 -14.88 13.55 -11.82
C PRO A 621 -14.68 13.94 -10.35
N LYS A 622 -15.79 13.98 -9.60
CA LYS A 622 -15.74 13.91 -8.13
C LYS A 622 -15.06 12.60 -7.72
N ASN A 623 -14.28 12.65 -6.65
CA ASN A 623 -13.72 11.46 -6.01
C ASN A 623 -13.82 11.64 -4.49
N PRO A 624 -14.62 10.83 -3.77
CA PRO A 624 -15.44 9.73 -4.29
C PRO A 624 -16.64 10.21 -5.11
N ILE A 625 -17.17 9.32 -5.98
CA ILE A 625 -18.46 9.53 -6.66
C ILE A 625 -19.58 9.01 -5.74
N TYR A 626 -20.50 9.91 -5.37
CA TYR A 626 -21.66 9.59 -4.53
C TYR A 626 -22.89 9.16 -5.34
N ALA A 627 -22.68 8.30 -6.34
CA ALA A 627 -23.72 7.70 -7.15
C ALA A 627 -23.34 6.26 -7.52
N ASP A 628 -24.32 5.36 -7.56
CA ASP A 628 -24.11 4.01 -8.08
C ASP A 628 -24.08 4.08 -9.62
N ILE A 629 -23.03 3.51 -10.22
CA ILE A 629 -22.84 3.47 -11.68
C ILE A 629 -22.69 2.00 -12.05
N LYS A 630 -23.72 1.40 -12.63
CA LYS A 630 -23.78 -0.05 -12.82
C LYS A 630 -23.87 -0.40 -14.31
N PRO A 631 -23.00 -1.29 -14.82
CA PRO A 631 -23.12 -1.75 -16.20
C PRO A 631 -24.37 -2.61 -16.35
N GLN A 632 -25.03 -2.49 -17.51
CA GLN A 632 -26.09 -3.39 -17.94
C GLN A 632 -25.58 -4.17 -19.15
N GLY A 633 -25.67 -5.49 -19.14
CA GLY A 633 -25.07 -6.28 -20.19
C GLY A 633 -25.49 -7.74 -20.20
N ARG A 634 -25.03 -8.44 -21.23
CA ARG A 634 -25.23 -9.87 -21.44
C ARG A 634 -24.04 -10.45 -22.20
N GLY A 635 -23.77 -11.72 -22.03
CA GLY A 635 -22.78 -12.42 -22.82
C GLY A 635 -22.88 -13.93 -22.69
N ASP A 636 -22.19 -14.62 -23.58
CA ASP A 636 -22.04 -16.06 -23.64
C ASP A 636 -20.62 -16.43 -24.11
N ALA A 637 -20.41 -17.68 -24.52
CA ALA A 637 -19.11 -18.16 -24.99
C ALA A 637 -18.62 -17.50 -26.29
N THR A 638 -19.49 -16.78 -27.02
CA THR A 638 -19.21 -16.16 -28.31
C THR A 638 -19.33 -14.64 -28.23
N ALA A 639 -20.45 -14.12 -27.76
CA ALA A 639 -20.77 -12.69 -27.81
C ALA A 639 -20.82 -12.03 -26.43
N PHE A 640 -20.57 -10.73 -26.38
CA PHE A 640 -20.70 -9.89 -25.20
C PHE A 640 -21.19 -8.50 -25.61
N SER A 641 -22.14 -7.94 -24.85
CA SER A 641 -22.62 -6.57 -25.03
C SER A 641 -22.91 -5.95 -23.67
N ALA A 642 -22.44 -4.72 -23.45
CA ALA A 642 -22.69 -3.97 -22.22
C ALA A 642 -22.83 -2.47 -22.49
N THR A 643 -23.56 -1.77 -21.61
CA THR A 643 -23.75 -0.32 -21.64
C THR A 643 -23.68 0.27 -20.24
N MET A 644 -23.25 1.53 -20.14
CA MET A 644 -23.16 2.26 -18.89
C MET A 644 -23.33 3.77 -19.11
N ASP A 645 -24.13 4.43 -18.26
CA ASP A 645 -24.18 5.89 -18.15
C ASP A 645 -23.15 6.35 -17.12
N LEU A 646 -22.22 7.16 -17.58
CA LEU A 646 -21.03 7.63 -16.86
C LEU A 646 -21.08 9.12 -16.57
N THR A 647 -22.25 9.74 -16.72
CA THR A 647 -22.42 11.19 -16.53
C THR A 647 -22.26 11.60 -15.05
N ALA A 648 -22.69 10.74 -14.12
CA ALA A 648 -22.63 11.04 -12.69
C ALA A 648 -21.19 11.26 -12.18
N GLY A 649 -20.97 12.32 -11.41
CA GLY A 649 -19.65 12.72 -10.90
C GLY A 649 -18.89 13.67 -11.82
N TRP A 650 -19.33 13.89 -13.06
CA TRP A 650 -18.70 14.83 -14.01
C TRP A 650 -19.40 16.19 -14.10
N GLU A 651 -20.06 16.61 -13.03
CA GLU A 651 -20.80 17.88 -13.04
C GLU A 651 -19.87 19.06 -13.37
N GLY A 652 -20.30 19.92 -14.31
CA GLY A 652 -19.49 21.02 -14.84
C GLY A 652 -18.53 20.63 -15.97
N TRP A 653 -18.49 19.36 -16.39
CA TRP A 653 -17.60 18.84 -17.43
C TRP A 653 -18.36 18.10 -18.54
N PHE A 654 -19.01 16.99 -18.23
CA PHE A 654 -19.86 16.24 -19.16
C PHE A 654 -21.33 16.49 -18.84
N THR A 655 -22.14 16.77 -19.84
CA THR A 655 -23.61 16.77 -19.75
C THR A 655 -24.21 15.43 -20.19
N LYS A 656 -23.45 14.64 -20.93
CA LYS A 656 -23.77 13.27 -21.33
C LYS A 656 -22.49 12.49 -21.50
N TRP A 657 -22.46 11.27 -20.97
CA TRP A 657 -21.49 10.25 -21.35
C TRP A 657 -22.09 8.86 -21.22
N HIS A 658 -22.42 8.24 -22.35
CA HIS A 658 -22.89 6.85 -22.41
C HIS A 658 -21.87 6.02 -23.17
N ARG A 659 -21.44 4.92 -22.56
CA ARG A 659 -20.48 3.99 -23.18
C ARG A 659 -21.14 2.66 -23.47
N THR A 660 -20.90 2.11 -24.67
CA THR A 660 -21.23 0.73 -25.01
C THR A 660 -19.98 -0.06 -25.37
N TRP A 661 -19.99 -1.35 -25.03
CA TRP A 661 -19.03 -2.35 -25.48
C TRP A 661 -19.79 -3.42 -26.23
N ASP A 662 -19.55 -3.57 -27.53
CA ASP A 662 -20.12 -4.62 -28.35
C ASP A 662 -19.02 -5.53 -28.89
N SER A 663 -19.10 -6.80 -28.55
CA SER A 663 -18.14 -7.82 -28.96
C SER A 663 -18.88 -9.05 -29.49
N PRO A 664 -19.23 -9.08 -30.79
CA PRO A 664 -20.01 -10.17 -31.37
C PRO A 664 -19.24 -11.50 -31.45
N ALA A 665 -17.92 -11.44 -31.37
CA ALA A 665 -17.02 -12.59 -31.33
C ALA A 665 -15.81 -12.27 -30.43
N PRO A 666 -15.09 -13.28 -29.91
CA PRO A 666 -13.97 -13.07 -28.99
C PRO A 666 -12.81 -12.26 -29.59
N ASP A 667 -12.71 -12.19 -30.92
CA ASP A 667 -11.66 -11.47 -31.64
C ASP A 667 -12.02 -10.02 -32.03
N THR A 668 -13.24 -9.58 -31.72
CA THR A 668 -13.78 -8.31 -32.23
C THR A 668 -14.46 -7.56 -31.11
N ILE A 669 -14.06 -6.30 -30.86
CA ILE A 669 -14.63 -5.43 -29.83
C ILE A 669 -14.84 -4.04 -30.42
N VAL A 670 -15.99 -3.44 -30.15
CA VAL A 670 -16.32 -2.06 -30.52
C VAL A 670 -16.73 -1.31 -29.26
N ILE A 671 -16.01 -0.23 -28.96
CA ILE A 671 -16.32 0.67 -27.86
C ILE A 671 -16.90 1.93 -28.44
N THR A 672 -18.10 2.31 -28.02
CA THR A 672 -18.77 3.52 -28.49
C THR A 672 -19.05 4.43 -27.32
N ASP A 673 -18.56 5.67 -27.39
CA ASP A 673 -18.84 6.72 -26.42
C ASP A 673 -19.72 7.79 -27.07
N ASP A 674 -20.97 7.91 -26.61
CA ASP A 674 -21.84 9.05 -26.90
C ASP A 674 -21.63 10.11 -25.82
N TRP A 675 -21.08 11.26 -26.21
CA TRP A 675 -20.64 12.28 -25.26
C TRP A 675 -21.14 13.68 -25.61
N ALA A 676 -21.29 14.51 -24.59
CA ALA A 676 -21.50 15.95 -24.71
C ALA A 676 -20.82 16.66 -23.54
N VAL A 677 -20.08 17.73 -23.82
CA VAL A 677 -19.34 18.51 -22.82
C VAL A 677 -20.07 19.82 -22.49
N GLU A 678 -19.95 20.23 -21.24
CA GLU A 678 -20.29 21.60 -20.80
C GLU A 678 -19.10 22.54 -20.97
N LYS A 679 -17.89 22.02 -20.75
CA LYS A 679 -16.62 22.74 -20.82
C LYS A 679 -15.59 21.92 -21.57
N GLY A 680 -14.81 22.58 -22.41
CA GLY A 680 -13.83 21.95 -23.27
C GLY A 680 -14.13 22.14 -24.75
N ARG A 681 -13.17 21.70 -25.57
CA ARG A 681 -13.27 21.75 -27.03
C ARG A 681 -13.58 20.40 -27.67
N GLY A 682 -13.82 19.37 -26.87
CA GLY A 682 -14.01 18.01 -27.32
C GLY A 682 -13.89 16.98 -26.21
N ALA A 683 -13.71 15.73 -26.61
CA ALA A 683 -13.42 14.62 -25.71
C ALA A 683 -12.12 13.92 -26.10
N VAL A 684 -11.49 13.28 -25.12
CA VAL A 684 -10.23 12.54 -25.24
C VAL A 684 -10.43 11.13 -24.70
N PHE A 685 -10.18 10.12 -25.53
CA PHE A 685 -10.17 8.73 -25.11
C PHE A 685 -8.74 8.29 -24.85
N HIS A 686 -8.51 7.74 -23.67
CA HIS A 686 -7.23 7.21 -23.23
C HIS A 686 -7.24 5.68 -23.31
N TRP A 687 -6.15 5.11 -23.82
CA TRP A 687 -5.89 3.67 -23.83
C TRP A 687 -4.48 3.43 -23.32
N THR A 688 -4.34 2.63 -22.27
CA THR A 688 -3.08 2.38 -21.57
C THR A 688 -2.73 0.90 -21.62
N THR A 689 -1.45 0.62 -21.85
CA THR A 689 -0.93 -0.75 -21.88
C THR A 689 0.57 -0.75 -21.57
N ARG A 690 1.12 -1.91 -21.25
CA ARG A 690 2.57 -2.14 -21.16
C ARG A 690 3.17 -2.62 -22.48
N LEU A 691 2.32 -2.97 -23.44
CA LEU A 691 2.73 -3.51 -24.72
C LEU A 691 3.21 -2.38 -25.65
N PRO A 692 4.15 -2.66 -26.55
CA PRO A 692 4.54 -1.72 -27.60
C PRO A 692 3.35 -1.30 -28.46
N MET A 693 3.25 0.00 -28.74
CA MET A 693 2.25 0.58 -29.62
C MET A 693 2.89 1.32 -30.79
N ARG A 694 2.25 1.28 -31.96
CA ARG A 694 2.65 2.06 -33.13
C ARG A 694 1.43 2.53 -33.92
N ILE A 695 1.55 3.69 -34.56
CA ILE A 695 0.52 4.22 -35.47
C ILE A 695 0.94 3.93 -36.91
N GLU A 696 0.06 3.28 -37.67
CA GLU A 696 0.25 2.95 -39.09
C GLU A 696 -0.93 3.50 -39.90
N GLY A 697 -0.76 4.71 -40.45
CA GLY A 697 -1.83 5.41 -41.15
C GLY A 697 -3.02 5.66 -40.23
N ARG A 698 -4.14 4.98 -40.49
CA ARG A 698 -5.38 5.08 -39.71
C ARG A 698 -5.57 3.94 -38.69
N ARG A 699 -4.49 3.26 -38.34
CA ARG A 699 -4.52 2.12 -37.43
C ARG A 699 -3.53 2.33 -36.30
N VAL A 700 -3.87 1.83 -35.13
CA VAL A 700 -2.92 1.65 -34.03
C VAL A 700 -2.73 0.16 -33.82
N ILE A 701 -1.48 -0.28 -33.81
CA ILE A 701 -1.13 -1.68 -33.58
C ILE A 701 -0.52 -1.80 -32.19
N ILE A 702 -1.10 -2.68 -31.37
CA ILE A 702 -0.57 -3.08 -30.07
C ILE A 702 -0.02 -4.50 -30.19
N GLU A 703 1.26 -4.67 -29.86
CA GLU A 703 2.00 -5.91 -30.11
C GLU A 703 2.13 -6.75 -28.83
N GLY A 704 1.39 -7.86 -28.73
CA GLY A 704 1.56 -8.86 -27.67
C GLY A 704 2.58 -9.94 -28.04
N ARG A 705 2.86 -10.86 -27.12
CA ARG A 705 3.75 -12.02 -27.37
C ARG A 705 3.09 -13.04 -28.29
N ARG A 706 1.81 -13.35 -28.05
CA ARG A 706 1.06 -14.40 -28.79
C ARG A 706 -0.11 -13.88 -29.61
N ALA A 707 -0.46 -12.60 -29.47
CA ALA A 707 -1.53 -11.96 -30.22
C ALA A 707 -1.15 -10.51 -30.58
N THR A 708 -1.93 -9.91 -31.47
CA THR A 708 -1.85 -8.50 -31.85
C THR A 708 -3.25 -7.90 -31.77
N ALA A 709 -3.35 -6.64 -31.30
CA ALA A 709 -4.58 -5.86 -31.39
C ALA A 709 -4.41 -4.73 -32.42
N GLU A 710 -5.35 -4.65 -33.35
CA GLU A 710 -5.45 -3.55 -34.31
C GLU A 710 -6.66 -2.68 -33.95
N LEU A 711 -6.40 -1.39 -33.69
CA LEU A 711 -7.43 -0.39 -33.44
C LEU A 711 -7.59 0.49 -34.67
N THR A 712 -8.83 0.74 -35.08
CA THR A 712 -9.14 1.68 -36.17
C THR A 712 -9.33 3.10 -35.64
N ILE A 713 -8.59 4.06 -36.20
CA ILE A 713 -8.75 5.50 -35.89
C ILE A 713 -9.97 6.04 -36.66
N PRO A 714 -10.99 6.60 -35.99
CA PRO A 714 -12.18 7.13 -36.64
C PRO A 714 -11.92 8.40 -37.46
N ASP A 715 -12.85 8.73 -38.36
CA ASP A 715 -12.77 9.99 -39.11
C ASP A 715 -12.86 11.20 -38.17
N GLY A 716 -12.04 12.22 -38.45
CA GLY A 716 -12.01 13.45 -37.65
C GLY A 716 -11.41 13.29 -36.24
N VAL A 717 -10.75 12.18 -35.95
CA VAL A 717 -10.09 11.90 -34.65
C VAL A 717 -8.58 11.99 -34.78
N GLU A 718 -7.96 12.77 -33.89
CA GLU A 718 -6.50 12.85 -33.79
C GLU A 718 -5.97 11.72 -32.90
N ALA A 719 -4.91 11.02 -33.32
CA ALA A 719 -4.28 9.99 -32.53
C ALA A 719 -2.83 10.36 -32.18
N GLN A 720 -2.45 10.16 -30.91
CA GLN A 720 -1.11 10.42 -30.39
C GLN A 720 -0.68 9.30 -29.44
N LEU A 721 0.60 8.93 -29.46
CA LEU A 721 1.21 8.07 -28.46
C LEU A 721 2.01 8.94 -27.47
N ASP A 722 1.71 8.78 -26.19
CA ASP A 722 2.36 9.44 -25.08
C ASP A 722 3.16 8.43 -24.24
N GLN A 723 4.23 8.90 -23.61
CA GLN A 723 4.99 8.16 -22.60
C GLN A 723 4.90 8.94 -21.29
N LEU A 724 4.02 8.51 -20.40
CA LEU A 724 3.81 9.19 -19.12
C LEU A 724 4.81 8.68 -18.08
N PRO A 725 5.35 9.52 -17.19
CA PRO A 725 6.22 9.03 -16.11
C PRO A 725 5.52 7.98 -15.25
N LEU A 726 6.23 6.90 -14.90
CA LEU A 726 5.72 5.80 -14.07
C LEU A 726 6.66 5.49 -12.89
N GLN A 727 7.91 5.06 -13.14
CA GLN A 727 8.84 4.69 -12.07
C GLN A 727 10.29 5.11 -12.38
N ASP A 728 10.86 6.01 -11.57
CA ASP A 728 12.27 6.42 -11.72
C ASP A 728 13.21 5.24 -11.41
N PRO A 729 14.23 4.96 -12.24
CA PRO A 729 15.19 3.87 -11.99
C PRO A 729 15.89 3.94 -10.63
N ARG A 730 16.13 5.16 -10.10
CA ARG A 730 16.72 5.37 -8.78
C ARG A 730 15.76 4.94 -7.68
N ARG A 731 14.46 5.17 -7.85
CA ARG A 731 13.42 4.65 -6.94
C ARG A 731 13.27 3.15 -7.08
N THR A 732 13.31 2.61 -8.29
CA THR A 732 13.34 1.16 -8.50
C THR A 732 14.49 0.50 -7.74
N ALA A 733 15.68 1.11 -7.70
CA ALA A 733 16.81 0.59 -6.94
C ALA A 733 16.56 0.58 -5.43
N VAL A 734 15.99 1.67 -4.88
CA VAL A 734 15.60 1.74 -3.45
C VAL A 734 14.48 0.78 -3.12
N GLU A 735 13.49 0.68 -4.01
CA GLU A 735 12.35 -0.22 -3.85
C GLU A 735 12.80 -1.66 -3.93
N GLN A 736 13.76 -2.04 -4.78
CA GLN A 736 14.30 -3.42 -4.84
C GLN A 736 14.81 -3.94 -3.49
N ASP A 737 15.10 -3.06 -2.53
CA ASP A 737 15.28 -3.39 -1.11
C ASP A 737 13.95 -3.73 -0.39
N ARG A 738 12.85 -4.02 -1.08
CA ARG A 738 11.56 -4.51 -0.57
C ARG A 738 11.09 -5.74 -1.34
N ARG A 739 11.97 -6.73 -1.47
CA ARG A 739 11.65 -7.97 -2.18
C ARG A 739 10.43 -8.70 -1.62
N ASP A 740 10.16 -8.56 -0.32
CA ASP A 740 9.00 -9.13 0.39
C ASP A 740 7.65 -8.72 -0.23
N ILE A 741 7.59 -7.59 -0.92
CA ILE A 741 6.41 -7.08 -1.62
C ILE A 741 6.60 -7.14 -3.14
N ILE A 742 7.78 -6.75 -3.65
CA ILE A 742 7.98 -6.47 -5.08
C ILE A 742 7.92 -7.70 -5.97
N GLN A 743 8.29 -8.88 -5.47
CA GLN A 743 8.25 -10.07 -6.32
C GLN A 743 6.82 -10.51 -6.69
N PHE A 744 5.83 -10.15 -5.86
CA PHE A 744 4.42 -10.43 -6.12
C PHE A 744 3.81 -9.31 -6.96
N GLY A 745 4.33 -8.10 -6.84
CA GLY A 745 4.05 -6.99 -7.73
C GLY A 745 4.75 -7.14 -9.10
N TRP A 746 4.59 -6.11 -9.91
CA TRP A 746 5.21 -6.03 -11.22
C TRP A 746 6.46 -5.18 -11.20
N LYS A 747 7.42 -5.52 -12.07
CA LYS A 747 8.49 -4.59 -12.42
C LYS A 747 7.92 -3.49 -13.31
N LEU A 748 7.78 -2.30 -12.75
CA LEU A 748 7.32 -1.13 -13.46
C LEU A 748 8.41 -0.63 -14.41
N ALA A 749 7.99 -0.24 -15.62
CA ALA A 749 8.85 0.47 -16.55
C ALA A 749 8.99 1.94 -16.14
N GLU A 750 9.95 2.65 -16.74
CA GLU A 750 10.13 4.09 -16.49
C GLU A 750 8.92 4.92 -16.90
N THR A 751 8.22 4.45 -17.93
CA THR A 751 7.08 5.14 -18.52
C THR A 751 5.89 4.21 -18.70
N GLN A 752 4.70 4.82 -18.71
CA GLN A 752 3.42 4.23 -19.05
C GLN A 752 3.06 4.66 -20.48
N PRO A 753 3.11 3.73 -21.46
CA PRO A 753 2.58 3.97 -22.79
C PRO A 753 1.09 4.28 -22.76
N ARG A 754 0.69 5.35 -23.44
CA ARG A 754 -0.72 5.73 -23.59
C ARG A 754 -1.02 6.14 -25.03
N LEU A 755 -2.06 5.56 -25.63
CA LEU A 755 -2.70 6.10 -26.81
C LEU A 755 -3.76 7.12 -26.39
N THR A 756 -3.73 8.27 -27.04
CA THR A 756 -4.66 9.38 -26.86
C THR A 756 -5.41 9.60 -28.17
N LEU A 757 -6.73 9.48 -28.16
CA LEU A 757 -7.62 9.77 -29.29
C LEU A 757 -8.46 11.01 -28.98
N ARG A 758 -8.38 12.07 -29.77
CA ARG A 758 -9.08 13.34 -29.53
C ARG A 758 -10.13 13.60 -30.60
N GLN A 759 -11.35 13.90 -30.17
CA GLN A 759 -12.45 14.30 -31.04
C GLN A 759 -12.93 15.69 -30.64
N ALA A 760 -12.84 16.67 -31.54
CA ALA A 760 -13.30 18.03 -31.30
C ALA A 760 -14.84 18.13 -31.43
N GLY A 761 -15.44 19.04 -30.67
CA GLY A 761 -16.88 19.32 -30.69
C GLY A 761 -17.48 19.56 -29.30
N GLN A 762 -18.74 20.01 -29.26
CA GLN A 762 -19.52 20.12 -28.01
C GLN A 762 -20.27 18.83 -27.68
N SER A 763 -20.51 17.98 -28.69
CA SER A 763 -21.06 16.64 -28.56
C SER A 763 -20.60 15.77 -29.71
N GLY A 764 -20.56 14.47 -29.52
CA GLY A 764 -20.15 13.55 -30.57
C GLY A 764 -20.38 12.08 -30.21
N GLN A 765 -20.05 11.23 -31.18
CA GLN A 765 -19.94 9.80 -30.99
C GLN A 765 -18.52 9.38 -31.38
N LEU A 766 -17.77 8.81 -30.43
CA LEU A 766 -16.45 8.25 -30.67
C LEU A 766 -16.55 6.73 -30.69
N ARG A 767 -16.09 6.09 -31.77
CA ARG A 767 -16.20 4.63 -31.96
C ARG A 767 -14.82 4.00 -32.16
N VAL A 768 -14.32 3.27 -31.17
CA VAL A 768 -13.03 2.55 -31.24
C VAL A 768 -13.30 1.09 -31.55
N ALA A 769 -12.93 0.63 -32.75
CA ALA A 769 -13.02 -0.78 -33.15
C ALA A 769 -11.67 -1.47 -33.00
N VAL A 770 -11.68 -2.64 -32.36
CA VAL A 770 -10.52 -3.46 -32.03
C VAL A 770 -10.66 -4.84 -32.67
N LYS A 771 -9.63 -5.27 -33.39
CA LYS A 771 -9.48 -6.64 -33.89
C LYS A 771 -8.31 -7.32 -33.21
N LEU A 772 -8.56 -8.44 -32.54
CA LEU A 772 -7.52 -9.32 -32.01
C LEU A 772 -7.17 -10.39 -33.05
N THR A 773 -5.89 -10.71 -33.18
CA THR A 773 -5.41 -11.77 -34.07
C THR A 773 -4.33 -12.56 -33.35
N LEU A 774 -4.49 -13.89 -33.29
CA LEU A 774 -3.42 -14.76 -32.78
C LEU A 774 -2.28 -14.79 -33.78
N LYS A 775 -1.05 -14.77 -33.27
CA LYS A 775 0.13 -15.01 -34.10
C LYS A 775 0.19 -16.49 -34.44
N SER A 776 0.60 -16.82 -35.65
CA SER A 776 0.92 -18.19 -36.04
C SER A 776 1.93 -18.76 -35.04
N ALA A 777 1.72 -20.00 -34.57
CA ALA A 777 2.72 -20.68 -33.77
C ALA A 777 4.03 -20.73 -34.56
N ALA A 778 5.09 -20.09 -34.05
CA ALA A 778 6.42 -20.11 -34.64
C ALA A 778 7.10 -21.46 -34.39
#